data_AF-A0A1H1N0H4-F1
#
_entry.id   AF-A0A1H1N0H4-F1
#
_cell.length_a   1.000
_cell.length_b   1.000
_cell.length_c   1.000
_cell.angle_alpha   90.00
_cell.angle_beta   90.00
_cell.angle_gamma   90.00
#
_symmetry.space_group_name_H-M   'P 1'
#
loop_
_entity.id
_entity.type
_entity.pdbx_description
1 polymer ?
#
loop_
_entity_poly.entity_id
_entity_poly.type
_entity_poly.pdbx_seq_one_letter_code
_entity_poly.pdbx_strand_id
1 'polypeptide(L)'
;MSTGYPMSDLLAHYRRSDAVYHELLDAEGEVRPHWRQLLGHLRRCTPAQLRQRQALLARQIQENGVTYNVYADPDGADRPWELDLLPNIIPAEEWQELAAGVAQRATLLNAVLADIYGPQQLIADGLLPADLVYGHNNYLWPCQGLQPPGGTWLHVYAVDLARAADGRWWITADRTQAPSGAGYALENRQIVSRAFPELYRDLRVQYLAGYFRTLQETLARQAPSDGETPLVVLLTPGRFNETYFEHLYLARQLGYPLVEGSDLTVRDATVYLKTLGGLKRVHALLRRLDDDFCDPLELRSDSALGVPGLLDAVRQGRVLVANALGSGVLESPGLPGFLPGICEQLLGEKLRLPSIASWWCGEPPVCEEALEQLDRLLFRAAFPSQRYAPQFGPDLDEKQRAALAERIRLRPYAYVGQERPLLSQAPVWNAASARLETRPIGMRVFAVAGPDGYRVMPGGLTRVAASASATTLSMQRGGASKDTWVLGERHASSEPWQWARSLGVADVVRSDPYLPSRLVENLFWFGRYCDRCEGSARLLRIMLARYVDDGDDPEALQAAVAVAESLGLLPDARTRAAGKGDKDAAEVELSLEQRLLQAATSKDWPFSLRANLLRLQWAAASVRGRLSRENWQALVELHQEVQGLDQEAADPGALLEFLDRLLMSLAAQSGFALDDMTRDDGWRFLIIGRRIERVQFLAESVARLLQSPAAQDQAALAWLLELGNSSITYRTRYLAAPQLVPVLDLLLLDGQNPHAVVFQLRQLHRSLEILGERLELGALPDLKALDERLTAWDLGHLECNPLGEGSAAAALAALAEQLLTVAAVAGQLSDHLGLRFFVHVDASQQTQSL
;
A
#
# COMPACT_ATOMS: atom_id res chain seq x y z
N MET A 1 8.55 -32.98 -28.95
CA MET A 1 9.46 -33.69 -28.01
C MET A 1 10.86 -33.13 -28.19
N SER A 2 11.29 -32.21 -27.30
CA SER A 2 12.64 -31.64 -27.31
C SER A 2 13.46 -32.36 -26.24
N THR A 3 14.52 -33.03 -26.66
CA THR A 3 15.42 -33.84 -25.83
C THR A 3 16.11 -32.98 -24.78
N GLY A 4 15.79 -33.20 -23.51
CA GLY A 4 16.40 -32.52 -22.36
C GLY A 4 17.80 -33.04 -22.06
N TYR A 5 18.82 -32.44 -22.67
CA TYR A 5 20.19 -32.60 -22.23
C TYR A 5 20.49 -31.64 -21.06
N PRO A 6 21.31 -32.04 -20.06
CA PRO A 6 21.81 -31.15 -19.01
C PRO A 6 22.63 -29.99 -19.62
N MET A 7 22.64 -28.82 -18.96
CA MET A 7 23.38 -27.65 -19.46
C MET A 7 24.89 -27.91 -19.40
N SER A 8 25.49 -28.31 -20.53
CA SER A 8 26.94 -28.37 -20.66
C SER A 8 27.50 -26.95 -20.81
N ASP A 9 28.36 -26.60 -19.86
CA ASP A 9 29.09 -25.34 -19.68
C ASP A 9 28.27 -24.05 -19.43
N LEU A 10 27.58 -24.01 -18.28
CA LEU A 10 26.93 -22.80 -17.72
C LEU A 10 27.86 -21.58 -17.61
N LEU A 11 29.18 -21.77 -17.56
CA LEU A 11 30.16 -20.70 -17.36
C LEU A 11 30.85 -20.27 -18.66
N ALA A 12 30.62 -20.95 -19.79
CA ALA A 12 31.27 -20.66 -21.08
C ALA A 12 31.20 -19.19 -21.52
N HIS A 13 30.10 -18.50 -21.17
CA HIS A 13 29.85 -17.11 -21.54
C HIS A 13 29.89 -16.16 -20.34
N TYR A 14 30.32 -16.66 -19.19
CA TYR A 14 30.32 -15.93 -17.94
C TYR A 14 31.59 -15.09 -17.84
N ARG A 15 31.45 -13.78 -18.05
CA ARG A 15 32.59 -12.86 -18.11
C ARG A 15 33.03 -12.43 -16.72
N ARG A 16 34.28 -12.74 -16.37
CA ARG A 16 34.96 -12.19 -15.20
C ARG A 16 35.79 -10.97 -15.60
N SER A 17 35.78 -9.94 -14.77
CA SER A 17 36.70 -8.80 -14.85
C SER A 17 37.68 -8.89 -13.69
N ASP A 18 38.97 -8.67 -13.95
CA ASP A 18 40.00 -8.66 -12.90
C ASP A 18 40.01 -7.37 -12.07
N ALA A 19 39.25 -6.35 -12.49
CA ALA A 19 39.19 -5.06 -11.81
C ALA A 19 38.23 -5.04 -10.60
N VAL A 20 37.38 -6.06 -10.43
CA VAL A 20 36.33 -6.11 -9.42
C VAL A 20 36.22 -7.48 -8.79
N TYR A 21 35.81 -7.52 -7.52
CA TYR A 21 35.59 -8.77 -6.82
C TYR A 21 34.41 -9.53 -7.42
N HIS A 22 34.58 -10.85 -7.54
CA HIS A 22 33.56 -11.73 -8.12
C HIS A 22 33.03 -12.72 -7.06
N GLU A 23 31.71 -12.76 -6.87
CA GLU A 23 31.07 -13.61 -5.83
C GLU A 23 31.12 -15.10 -6.18
N LEU A 24 30.96 -15.47 -7.45
CA LEU A 24 31.00 -16.88 -7.90
C LEU A 24 32.43 -17.45 -8.10
N LEU A 25 33.30 -16.69 -8.77
CA LEU A 25 34.64 -17.11 -9.17
C LEU A 25 35.72 -16.46 -8.28
N ASP A 26 36.77 -17.20 -7.94
CA ASP A 26 37.97 -16.66 -7.27
C ASP A 26 38.93 -15.97 -8.27
N ALA A 27 40.11 -15.57 -7.78
CA ALA A 27 41.12 -14.85 -8.55
C ALA A 27 41.80 -15.74 -9.62
N GLU A 28 41.72 -17.05 -9.48
CA GLU A 28 42.23 -18.06 -10.41
C GLU A 28 41.18 -18.45 -11.47
N GLY A 29 39.92 -18.07 -11.26
CA GLY A 29 38.81 -18.35 -12.16
C GLY A 29 38.05 -19.62 -11.79
N GLU A 30 38.38 -20.20 -10.64
CA GLU A 30 37.75 -21.39 -10.09
C GLU A 30 36.49 -21.02 -9.28
N VAL A 31 35.56 -21.96 -9.18
CA VAL A 31 34.31 -21.74 -8.45
C VAL A 31 34.57 -21.78 -6.96
N ARG A 32 34.21 -20.70 -6.26
CA ARG A 32 34.37 -20.57 -4.81
C ARG A 32 33.65 -21.71 -4.07
N PRO A 33 34.23 -22.26 -2.98
CA PRO A 33 33.70 -23.46 -2.31
C PRO A 33 32.22 -23.41 -1.95
N HIS A 34 31.73 -22.28 -1.42
CA HIS A 34 30.35 -22.10 -0.97
C HIS A 34 29.34 -22.03 -2.14
N TRP A 35 29.78 -21.78 -3.37
CA TRP A 35 28.92 -21.79 -4.57
C TRP A 35 28.85 -23.15 -5.27
N ARG A 36 29.78 -24.08 -4.99
CA ARG A 36 29.92 -25.35 -5.73
C ARG A 36 28.66 -26.20 -5.70
N GLN A 37 27.97 -26.27 -4.56
CA GLN A 37 26.74 -27.05 -4.42
C GLN A 37 25.59 -26.47 -5.25
N LEU A 38 25.40 -25.14 -5.21
CA LEU A 38 24.38 -24.47 -6.02
C LEU A 38 24.67 -24.63 -7.51
N LEU A 39 25.91 -24.42 -7.95
CA LEU A 39 26.30 -24.61 -9.35
C LEU A 39 26.14 -26.07 -9.79
N GLY A 40 26.51 -27.03 -8.94
CA GLY A 40 26.29 -28.45 -9.18
C GLY A 40 24.81 -28.81 -9.35
N HIS A 41 23.92 -28.17 -8.60
CA HIS A 41 22.48 -28.31 -8.76
C HIS A 41 21.99 -27.70 -10.07
N LEU A 42 22.41 -26.48 -10.40
CA LEU A 42 22.04 -25.82 -11.65
C LEU A 42 22.48 -26.62 -12.88
N ARG A 43 23.67 -27.24 -12.87
CA ARG A 43 24.16 -28.11 -13.95
C ARG A 43 23.27 -29.34 -14.19
N ARG A 44 22.57 -29.82 -13.16
CA ARG A 44 21.62 -30.95 -13.26
C ARG A 44 20.23 -30.51 -13.74
N CYS A 45 19.90 -29.22 -13.67
CA CYS A 45 18.63 -28.70 -14.14
C CYS A 45 18.61 -28.54 -15.67
N THR A 46 17.45 -28.77 -16.28
CA THR A 46 17.21 -28.40 -17.67
C THR A 46 16.79 -26.93 -17.78
N PRO A 47 17.02 -26.25 -18.93
CA PRO A 47 16.55 -24.88 -19.13
C PRO A 47 15.03 -24.71 -18.94
N ALA A 48 14.25 -25.74 -19.25
CA ALA A 48 12.80 -25.74 -19.05
C ALA A 48 12.43 -25.71 -17.56
N GLN A 49 13.13 -26.46 -16.71
CA GLN A 49 12.91 -26.44 -15.25
C GLN A 49 13.26 -25.07 -14.65
N LEU A 50 14.33 -24.42 -15.11
CA LEU A 50 14.70 -23.09 -14.63
C LEU A 50 13.71 -22.02 -15.09
N ARG A 51 13.20 -22.09 -16.33
CA ARG A 51 12.10 -21.22 -16.79
C ARG A 51 10.82 -21.44 -15.98
N GLN A 52 10.48 -22.68 -15.64
CA GLN A 52 9.32 -22.98 -14.79
C GLN A 52 9.48 -22.37 -13.39
N ARG A 53 10.67 -22.45 -12.79
CA ARG A 53 10.96 -21.81 -11.49
C ARG A 53 10.89 -20.29 -11.58
N GLN A 54 11.43 -19.68 -12.64
CA GLN A 54 11.32 -18.24 -12.87
C GLN A 54 9.85 -17.79 -13.00
N ALA A 55 9.05 -18.56 -13.76
CA ALA A 55 7.62 -18.28 -13.91
C ALA A 55 6.87 -18.41 -12.57
N LEU A 56 7.24 -19.38 -11.73
CA LEU A 56 6.71 -19.52 -10.38
C LEU A 56 7.08 -18.33 -9.49
N LEU A 57 8.32 -17.83 -9.57
CA LEU A 57 8.76 -16.61 -8.89
C LEU A 57 7.93 -15.40 -9.29
N ALA A 58 7.84 -15.13 -10.60
CA ALA A 58 7.10 -13.99 -11.14
C ALA A 58 5.61 -14.06 -10.75
N ARG A 59 5.03 -15.25 -10.82
CA ARG A 59 3.65 -15.50 -10.38
C ARG A 59 3.48 -15.23 -8.89
N GLN A 60 4.37 -15.71 -8.02
CA GLN A 60 4.28 -15.45 -6.57
C GLN A 60 4.42 -13.96 -6.23
N ILE A 61 5.31 -13.23 -6.89
CA ILE A 61 5.46 -11.78 -6.72
C ILE A 61 4.16 -11.07 -7.10
N GLN A 62 3.57 -11.43 -8.24
CA GLN A 62 2.31 -10.85 -8.70
C GLN A 62 1.14 -11.20 -7.76
N GLU A 63 1.04 -12.45 -7.34
CA GLU A 63 -0.02 -12.96 -6.45
C GLU A 63 0.05 -12.37 -5.05
N ASN A 64 1.26 -12.22 -4.50
CA ASN A 64 1.47 -11.56 -3.22
C ASN A 64 1.38 -10.03 -3.35
N GLY A 65 1.39 -9.52 -4.60
CA GLY A 65 1.43 -8.12 -5.00
C GLY A 65 2.60 -7.37 -4.39
N VAL A 66 3.78 -7.96 -4.50
CA VAL A 66 5.05 -7.30 -4.14
C VAL A 66 5.30 -6.19 -5.15
N THR A 67 4.98 -4.96 -4.77
CA THR A 67 5.17 -3.76 -5.61
C THR A 67 6.17 -2.79 -4.98
N TYR A 68 6.70 -1.91 -5.81
CA TYR A 68 7.46 -0.73 -5.39
C TYR A 68 6.93 0.47 -6.16
N ASN A 69 6.36 1.44 -5.45
CA ASN A 69 5.70 2.58 -6.11
C ASN A 69 6.77 3.61 -6.51
N VAL A 70 7.01 3.79 -7.80
CA VAL A 70 8.00 4.75 -8.28
C VAL A 70 7.33 6.11 -8.42
N TYR A 71 7.66 7.05 -7.52
CA TYR A 71 7.12 8.41 -7.46
C TYR A 71 7.29 9.26 -8.75
N ALA A 72 8.06 8.80 -9.74
CA ALA A 72 8.46 9.57 -10.91
C ALA A 72 7.70 9.22 -12.21
N ASP A 73 6.73 8.29 -12.17
CA ASP A 73 5.90 7.97 -13.34
C ASP A 73 4.60 8.80 -13.32
N PRO A 74 4.36 9.69 -14.32
CA PRO A 74 3.15 10.51 -14.40
C PRO A 74 1.83 9.72 -14.39
N ASP A 75 1.88 8.43 -14.78
CA ASP A 75 0.72 7.54 -14.81
C ASP A 75 0.52 6.72 -13.52
N GLY A 76 1.40 6.88 -12.52
CA GLY A 76 1.26 6.26 -11.20
C GLY A 76 1.27 4.72 -11.21
N ALA A 77 1.79 4.09 -12.26
CA ALA A 77 1.77 2.64 -12.43
C ALA A 77 2.74 1.95 -11.45
N ASP A 78 2.20 1.09 -10.58
CA ASP A 78 2.98 0.20 -9.72
C ASP A 78 3.88 -0.71 -10.57
N ARG A 79 5.20 -0.60 -10.45
CA ARG A 79 6.10 -1.55 -11.11
C ARG A 79 6.21 -2.82 -10.26
N PRO A 80 6.02 -4.03 -10.83
CA PRO A 80 6.24 -5.27 -10.11
C PRO A 80 7.68 -5.37 -9.63
N TRP A 81 7.86 -5.86 -8.40
CA TRP A 81 9.18 -6.10 -7.84
C TRP A 81 9.91 -7.19 -8.62
N GLU A 82 11.14 -6.93 -9.07
CA GLU A 82 11.94 -7.91 -9.79
C GLU A 82 12.84 -8.68 -8.82
N LEU A 83 12.69 -10.00 -8.79
CA LEU A 83 13.50 -10.92 -7.98
C LEU A 83 14.26 -11.87 -8.89
N ASP A 84 15.58 -11.91 -8.72
CA ASP A 84 16.42 -12.89 -9.39
C ASP A 84 16.25 -14.27 -8.76
N LEU A 85 16.30 -15.30 -9.61
CA LEU A 85 16.18 -16.69 -9.20
C LEU A 85 17.31 -17.14 -8.28
N LEU A 86 18.53 -16.62 -8.47
CA LEU A 86 19.72 -17.08 -7.77
C LEU A 86 19.98 -16.24 -6.51
N PRO A 87 20.08 -16.88 -5.33
CA PRO A 87 20.45 -16.19 -4.10
C PRO A 87 21.93 -15.77 -4.15
N ASN A 88 22.28 -14.72 -3.40
CA ASN A 88 23.66 -14.41 -3.05
C ASN A 88 24.09 -15.24 -1.84
N ILE A 89 25.19 -15.98 -1.90
CA ILE A 89 25.59 -16.92 -0.83
C ILE A 89 26.77 -16.35 -0.03
N ILE A 90 26.66 -16.32 1.29
CA ILE A 90 27.70 -15.85 2.23
C ILE A 90 28.10 -16.98 3.20
N PRO A 91 29.39 -17.33 3.31
CA PRO A 91 29.88 -18.29 4.31
C PRO A 91 29.62 -17.86 5.76
N ALA A 92 29.51 -18.84 6.67
CA ALA A 92 29.23 -18.60 8.08
C ALA A 92 30.30 -17.74 8.78
N GLU A 93 31.58 -18.04 8.53
CA GLU A 93 32.73 -17.35 9.14
C GLU A 93 32.78 -15.88 8.72
N GLU A 94 32.67 -15.61 7.42
CA GLU A 94 32.61 -14.26 6.87
C GLU A 94 31.41 -13.47 7.43
N TRP A 95 30.26 -14.13 7.55
CA TRP A 95 29.08 -13.51 8.12
C TRP A 95 29.24 -13.17 9.61
N GLN A 96 29.92 -14.01 10.39
CA GLN A 96 30.12 -13.77 11.82
C GLN A 96 30.93 -12.49 12.07
N GLU A 97 31.98 -12.26 11.30
CA GLU A 97 32.77 -11.02 11.36
C GLU A 97 31.94 -9.81 10.95
N LEU A 98 31.20 -9.92 9.84
CA LEU A 98 30.31 -8.86 9.35
C LEU A 98 29.25 -8.51 10.40
N ALA A 99 28.57 -9.52 10.95
CA ALA A 99 27.54 -9.34 11.98
C ALA A 99 28.10 -8.68 13.24
N ALA A 100 29.29 -9.06 13.70
CA ALA A 100 29.92 -8.43 14.86
C ALA A 100 30.24 -6.95 14.60
N GLY A 101 30.72 -6.62 13.41
CA GLY A 101 30.98 -5.24 13.02
C GLY A 101 29.72 -4.39 12.86
N VAL A 102 28.65 -4.94 12.28
CA VAL A 102 27.36 -4.27 12.15
C VAL A 102 26.73 -4.02 13.53
N ALA A 103 26.83 -4.99 14.45
CA ALA A 103 26.35 -4.83 15.83
C ALA A 103 27.15 -3.76 16.60
N GLN A 104 28.48 -3.72 16.46
CA GLN A 104 29.32 -2.67 17.06
C GLN A 104 28.91 -1.29 16.54
N ARG A 105 28.71 -1.16 15.22
CA ARG A 105 28.32 0.11 14.60
C ARG A 105 26.94 0.58 15.05
N ALA A 106 25.96 -0.32 15.14
CA ALA A 106 24.65 0.01 15.67
C ALA A 106 24.72 0.49 17.12
N THR A 107 25.54 -0.16 17.95
CA THR A 107 25.80 0.23 19.34
C THR A 107 26.44 1.61 19.43
N LEU A 108 27.46 1.87 18.60
CA LEU A 108 28.12 3.17 18.51
C LEU A 108 27.13 4.27 18.14
N LEU A 109 26.36 4.09 17.07
CA LEU A 109 25.40 5.07 16.59
C LEU A 109 24.28 5.34 17.61
N ASN A 110 23.82 4.32 18.34
CA ASN A 110 22.88 4.52 19.45
C ASN A 110 23.48 5.40 20.55
N ALA A 111 24.75 5.20 20.91
CA ALA A 111 25.44 6.03 21.90
C ALA A 111 25.67 7.47 21.41
N VAL A 112 25.98 7.65 20.11
CA VAL A 112 26.09 8.98 19.50
C VAL A 112 24.76 9.74 19.58
N LEU A 113 23.62 9.09 19.32
CA LEU A 113 22.30 9.74 19.48
C LEU A 113 22.02 10.14 20.93
N ALA A 114 22.34 9.26 21.88
CA ALA A 114 22.19 9.55 23.30
C ALA A 114 23.05 10.74 23.74
N ASP A 115 24.24 10.91 23.17
CA ASP A 115 25.09 12.08 23.43
C ASP A 115 24.53 13.36 22.76
N ILE A 116 24.23 13.32 21.46
CA ILE A 116 23.76 14.46 20.66
C ILE A 116 22.49 15.09 21.24
N TYR A 117 21.54 14.28 21.70
CA TYR A 117 20.31 14.78 22.33
C TYR A 117 20.38 14.88 23.86
N GLY A 118 21.48 14.41 24.46
CA GLY A 118 21.73 14.45 25.90
C GLY A 118 22.84 15.45 26.24
N PRO A 119 23.97 15.00 26.82
CA PRO A 119 25.02 15.88 27.35
C PRO A 119 25.92 16.55 26.30
N GLN A 120 25.91 16.10 25.04
CA GLN A 120 26.68 16.67 23.92
C GLN A 120 28.21 16.73 24.14
N GLN A 121 28.78 15.71 24.79
CA GLN A 121 30.22 15.63 25.07
C GLN A 121 31.05 15.48 23.79
N LEU A 122 30.55 14.78 22.77
CA LEU A 122 31.27 14.63 21.50
C LEU A 122 31.52 15.98 20.81
N ILE A 123 30.57 16.92 20.95
CA ILE A 123 30.69 18.27 20.43
C ILE A 123 31.63 19.10 21.31
N ALA A 124 31.47 19.00 22.64
CA ALA A 124 32.31 19.74 23.60
C ALA A 124 33.80 19.35 23.51
N ASP A 125 34.09 18.06 23.30
CA ASP A 125 35.45 17.51 23.17
C ASP A 125 36.04 17.71 21.76
N GLY A 126 35.26 18.25 20.82
CA GLY A 126 35.69 18.50 19.44
C GLY A 126 35.81 17.24 18.56
N LEU A 127 35.25 16.11 19.01
CA LEU A 127 35.20 14.86 18.23
C LEU A 127 34.12 14.88 17.14
N LEU A 128 33.09 15.71 17.31
CA LEU A 128 32.02 15.88 16.34
C LEU A 128 31.75 17.38 16.11
N PRO A 129 31.89 17.88 14.87
CA PRO A 129 31.66 19.30 14.58
C PRO A 129 30.21 19.72 14.81
N ALA A 130 30.00 20.82 15.55
CA ALA A 130 28.68 21.39 15.81
C ALA A 130 27.90 21.71 14.52
N ASP A 131 28.58 22.25 13.51
CA ASP A 131 27.96 22.63 12.23
C ASP A 131 27.41 21.42 11.46
N LEU A 132 28.04 20.24 11.60
CA LEU A 132 27.56 19.00 10.98
C LEU A 132 26.29 18.48 11.64
N VAL A 133 26.10 18.75 12.94
CA VAL A 133 24.93 18.32 13.72
C VAL A 133 23.81 19.36 13.63
N TYR A 134 24.05 20.58 14.10
CA TYR A 134 23.02 21.63 14.18
C TYR A 134 22.62 22.18 12.81
N GLY A 135 23.49 22.07 11.80
CA GLY A 135 23.17 22.39 10.41
C GLY A 135 22.31 21.34 9.71
N HIS A 136 22.17 20.14 10.29
CA HIS A 136 21.45 19.03 9.67
C HIS A 136 19.95 19.11 9.92
N ASN A 137 19.15 19.10 8.86
CA ASN A 137 17.68 19.24 8.95
C ASN A 137 16.98 18.15 9.78
N ASN A 138 17.59 16.97 9.92
CA ASN A 138 17.06 15.90 10.77
C ASN A 138 17.53 15.98 12.24
N TYR A 139 18.30 17.01 12.63
CA TYR A 139 18.51 17.32 14.04
C TYR A 139 17.27 18.07 14.55
N LEU A 140 16.53 17.43 15.45
CA LEU A 140 15.26 17.95 15.95
C LEU A 140 15.48 18.67 17.27
N TRP A 141 15.52 20.00 17.25
CA TRP A 141 15.61 20.83 18.47
C TRP A 141 14.61 20.43 19.56
N PRO A 142 13.33 20.12 19.27
CA PRO A 142 12.38 19.74 20.31
C PRO A 142 12.65 18.39 20.98
N CYS A 143 13.61 17.59 20.47
CA CYS A 143 14.06 16.33 21.06
C CYS A 143 15.26 16.50 22.02
N GLN A 144 15.80 17.71 22.20
CA GLN A 144 16.88 17.93 23.15
C GLN A 144 16.42 17.62 24.59
N GLY A 145 17.19 16.81 25.31
CA GLY A 145 16.87 16.32 26.65
C GLY A 145 15.90 15.14 26.67
N LEU A 146 15.46 14.63 25.51
CA LEU A 146 14.60 13.46 25.42
C LEU A 146 15.30 12.21 25.99
N GLN A 147 14.56 11.39 26.72
CA GLN A 147 15.01 10.10 27.24
C GLN A 147 14.06 9.01 26.73
N PRO A 148 14.39 8.29 25.65
CA PRO A 148 13.52 7.23 25.14
C PRO A 148 13.37 6.10 26.16
N PRO A 149 12.20 5.43 26.22
CA PRO A 149 12.02 4.29 27.12
C PRO A 149 13.09 3.22 26.91
N GLY A 150 13.69 2.74 28.00
CA GLY A 150 14.78 1.77 27.95
C GLY A 150 16.11 2.31 27.39
N GLY A 151 16.27 3.62 27.21
CA GLY A 151 17.51 4.26 26.74
C GLY A 151 17.92 3.88 25.31
N THR A 152 17.00 3.27 24.56
CA THR A 152 17.25 2.79 23.19
C THR A 152 16.75 3.83 22.20
N TRP A 153 17.66 4.46 21.46
CA TRP A 153 17.32 5.39 20.39
C TRP A 153 17.08 4.65 19.08
N LEU A 154 17.99 3.73 18.77
CA LEU A 154 18.06 3.04 17.49
C LEU A 154 17.57 1.59 17.64
N HIS A 155 16.27 1.36 17.58
CA HIS A 155 15.67 0.03 17.73
C HIS A 155 15.95 -0.86 16.53
N VAL A 156 15.84 -0.30 15.33
CA VAL A 156 16.11 -0.93 14.05
C VAL A 156 17.18 -0.14 13.33
N TYR A 157 18.25 -0.81 12.93
CA TYR A 157 19.34 -0.23 12.17
C TYR A 157 19.48 -0.98 10.86
N ALA A 158 19.77 -0.28 9.77
CA ALA A 158 20.21 -0.92 8.55
C ALA A 158 21.46 -0.26 8.00
N VAL A 159 22.26 -1.05 7.29
CA VAL A 159 23.53 -0.63 6.72
C VAL A 159 23.63 -1.09 5.29
N ASP A 160 23.99 -0.16 4.39
CA ASP A 160 24.26 -0.43 2.98
C ASP A 160 25.74 -0.78 2.81
N LEU A 161 26.02 -2.00 2.36
CA LEU A 161 27.35 -2.58 2.23
C LEU A 161 27.72 -2.79 0.76
N ALA A 162 28.99 -2.56 0.46
CA ALA A 162 29.61 -2.94 -0.80
C ALA A 162 30.88 -3.75 -0.52
N ARG A 163 31.15 -4.74 -1.36
CA ARG A 163 32.39 -5.52 -1.30
C ARG A 163 33.36 -4.98 -2.35
N ALA A 164 34.51 -4.47 -1.88
CA ALA A 164 35.53 -3.89 -2.74
C ALA A 164 36.33 -4.96 -3.48
N ALA A 165 37.19 -4.55 -4.42
CA ALA A 165 38.00 -5.45 -5.25
C ALA A 165 38.94 -6.36 -4.43
N ASP A 166 39.36 -5.91 -3.24
CA ASP A 166 40.17 -6.69 -2.29
C ASP A 166 39.37 -7.72 -1.47
N GLY A 167 38.06 -7.81 -1.69
CA GLY A 167 37.16 -8.72 -1.00
C GLY A 167 36.71 -8.25 0.39
N ARG A 168 37.16 -7.08 0.87
CA ARG A 168 36.70 -6.50 2.14
C ARG A 168 35.35 -5.81 1.98
N TRP A 169 34.57 -5.84 3.06
CA TRP A 169 33.28 -5.16 3.15
C TRP A 169 33.44 -3.72 3.63
N TRP A 170 32.78 -2.80 2.95
CA TRP A 170 32.78 -1.37 3.24
C TRP A 170 31.36 -0.86 3.42
N ILE A 171 31.18 0.00 4.41
CA ILE A 171 29.90 0.65 4.67
C ILE A 171 29.77 1.87 3.78
N THR A 172 28.73 1.87 2.95
CA THR A 172 28.43 2.95 2.00
C THR A 172 27.43 3.96 2.57
N ALA A 173 26.49 3.51 3.40
CA ALA A 173 25.53 4.37 4.08
C ALA A 173 24.93 3.67 5.30
N ASP A 174 24.64 4.48 6.33
CA ASP A 174 23.87 4.11 7.50
C ASP A 174 22.41 4.52 7.31
N ARG A 175 21.47 3.69 7.78
CA ARG A 175 20.02 3.94 7.74
C ARG A 175 19.45 3.81 9.14
N THR A 176 19.11 4.94 9.74
CA THR A 176 18.79 5.08 11.16
C THR A 176 17.40 5.67 11.41
N GLN A 177 16.74 6.22 10.40
CA GLN A 177 15.42 6.82 10.56
C GLN A 177 14.31 5.76 10.51
N ALA A 178 13.88 5.39 9.30
CA ALA A 178 12.87 4.37 9.04
C ALA A 178 13.36 3.35 7.98
N PRO A 179 14.40 2.56 8.27
CA PRO A 179 15.07 1.72 7.25
C PRO A 179 14.13 0.69 6.61
N SER A 180 14.02 0.71 5.27
CA SER A 180 13.27 -0.26 4.46
C SER A 180 14.13 -1.39 3.89
N GLY A 181 13.49 -2.51 3.60
CA GLY A 181 14.04 -3.69 2.93
C GLY A 181 13.99 -4.99 3.74
N ALA A 182 13.67 -4.94 5.05
CA ALA A 182 13.63 -6.12 5.91
C ALA A 182 12.45 -7.03 5.54
N GLY A 183 11.28 -6.46 5.25
CA GLY A 183 10.12 -7.22 4.77
C GLY A 183 10.35 -7.81 3.38
N TYR A 184 11.00 -7.07 2.47
CA TYR A 184 11.41 -7.60 1.16
C TYR A 184 12.42 -8.75 1.29
N ALA A 185 13.39 -8.66 2.22
CA ALA A 185 14.32 -9.76 2.47
C ALA A 185 13.61 -11.03 2.97
N LEU A 186 12.64 -10.87 3.87
CA LEU A 186 11.81 -11.99 4.36
C LEU A 186 10.96 -12.59 3.24
N GLU A 187 10.35 -11.76 2.40
CA GLU A 187 9.52 -12.22 1.28
C GLU A 187 10.34 -12.92 0.20
N ASN A 188 11.48 -12.33 -0.20
CA ASN A 188 12.44 -12.95 -1.11
C ASN A 188 12.86 -14.34 -0.60
N ARG A 189 13.11 -14.46 0.71
CA ARG A 189 13.45 -15.73 1.35
C ARG A 189 12.34 -16.78 1.22
N GLN A 190 11.09 -16.39 1.42
CA GLN A 190 9.95 -17.31 1.30
C GLN A 190 9.76 -17.79 -0.15
N ILE A 191 9.92 -16.90 -1.12
CA ILE A 191 9.78 -17.22 -2.54
C ILE A 191 10.93 -18.12 -3.03
N VAL A 192 12.19 -17.72 -2.80
CA VAL A 192 13.37 -18.44 -3.31
C VAL A 192 13.53 -19.81 -2.65
N SER A 193 13.24 -19.93 -1.35
CA SER A 193 13.28 -21.23 -0.66
C SER A 193 12.26 -22.24 -1.21
N ARG A 194 11.10 -21.79 -1.71
CA ARG A 194 10.12 -22.65 -2.40
C ARG A 194 10.57 -23.04 -3.81
N ALA A 195 11.33 -22.18 -4.49
CA ALA A 195 11.90 -22.51 -5.79
C ALA A 195 13.07 -23.52 -5.70
N PHE A 196 13.81 -23.50 -4.59
CA PHE A 196 14.95 -24.40 -4.34
C PHE A 196 14.89 -25.07 -2.96
N PRO A 197 13.87 -25.90 -2.67
CA PRO A 197 13.64 -26.45 -1.32
C PRO A 197 14.76 -27.40 -0.86
N GLU A 198 15.23 -28.28 -1.75
CA GLU A 198 16.33 -29.20 -1.47
C GLU A 198 17.62 -28.45 -1.16
N LEU A 199 17.98 -27.49 -2.02
CA LEU A 199 19.20 -26.72 -1.88
C LEU A 199 19.19 -25.84 -0.62
N TYR A 200 18.05 -25.23 -0.28
CA TYR A 200 17.87 -24.45 0.94
C TYR A 200 18.13 -25.28 2.21
N ARG A 201 17.71 -26.57 2.19
CA ARG A 201 17.96 -27.51 3.27
C ARG A 201 19.42 -27.97 3.30
N ASP A 202 19.96 -28.37 2.17
CA ASP A 202 21.28 -29.00 2.07
C ASP A 202 22.41 -27.99 2.37
N LEU A 203 22.23 -26.72 1.97
CA LEU A 203 23.14 -25.62 2.32
C LEU A 203 22.98 -25.13 3.78
N ARG A 204 22.01 -25.66 4.53
CA ARG A 204 21.73 -25.25 5.92
C ARG A 204 21.58 -23.73 6.08
N VAL A 205 20.81 -23.10 5.18
CA VAL A 205 20.61 -21.64 5.24
C VAL A 205 19.95 -21.25 6.56
N GLN A 206 20.48 -20.21 7.21
CA GLN A 206 19.98 -19.69 8.49
C GLN A 206 18.63 -18.98 8.35
N TYR A 207 17.77 -19.07 9.36
CA TYR A 207 16.45 -18.44 9.35
C TYR A 207 16.48 -16.98 9.77
N LEU A 208 15.64 -16.16 9.14
CA LEU A 208 15.52 -14.72 9.44
C LEU A 208 14.63 -14.41 10.66
N ALA A 209 13.84 -15.38 11.13
CA ALA A 209 12.80 -15.18 12.14
C ALA A 209 13.35 -14.63 13.48
N GLY A 210 14.56 -15.02 13.86
CA GLY A 210 15.18 -14.57 15.11
C GLY A 210 15.33 -13.05 15.22
N TYR A 211 15.56 -12.35 14.10
CA TYR A 211 15.61 -10.88 14.06
C TYR A 211 14.26 -10.27 14.44
N PHE A 212 13.18 -10.69 13.78
CA PHE A 212 11.87 -10.11 14.01
C PHE A 212 11.26 -10.49 15.36
N ARG A 213 11.53 -11.70 15.87
CA ARG A 213 11.16 -12.06 17.24
C ARG A 213 11.82 -11.13 18.25
N THR A 214 13.10 -10.81 18.04
CA THR A 214 13.82 -9.85 18.90
C THR A 214 13.21 -8.45 18.80
N LEU A 215 12.80 -8.02 17.61
CA LEU A 215 12.07 -6.76 17.43
C LEU A 215 10.79 -6.76 18.26
N GLN A 216 9.96 -7.81 18.16
CA GLN A 216 8.71 -7.90 18.90
C GLN A 216 8.93 -7.90 20.42
N GLU A 217 9.88 -8.70 20.90
CA GLU A 217 10.27 -8.78 22.31
C GLU A 217 10.79 -7.44 22.84
N THR A 218 11.66 -6.76 22.08
CA THR A 218 12.20 -5.45 22.48
C THR A 218 11.10 -4.39 22.56
N LEU A 219 10.24 -4.28 21.54
CA LEU A 219 9.16 -3.29 21.55
C LEU A 219 8.16 -3.56 22.69
N ALA A 220 7.73 -4.81 22.88
CA ALA A 220 6.77 -5.15 23.93
C ALA A 220 7.35 -4.90 25.33
N ARG A 221 8.64 -5.18 25.54
CA ARG A 221 9.32 -5.02 26.83
C ARG A 221 9.62 -3.55 27.18
N GLN A 222 9.96 -2.74 26.18
CA GLN A 222 10.32 -1.32 26.40
C GLN A 222 9.10 -0.39 26.36
N ALA A 223 7.96 -0.85 25.85
CA ALA A 223 6.73 -0.05 25.80
C ALA A 223 6.27 0.35 27.23
N PRO A 224 6.03 1.64 27.50
CA PRO A 224 5.50 2.11 28.78
C PRO A 224 4.03 1.67 28.92
N SER A 225 3.78 0.53 29.57
CA SER A 225 2.44 -0.07 29.62
C SER A 225 1.67 0.12 30.92
N ASP A 226 2.29 0.66 31.98
CA ASP A 226 1.65 0.87 33.29
C ASP A 226 0.92 -0.37 33.85
N GLY A 227 1.39 -1.58 33.50
CA GLY A 227 0.78 -2.85 33.89
C GLY A 227 -0.29 -3.39 32.93
N GLU A 228 -0.64 -2.65 31.87
CA GLU A 228 -1.48 -3.12 30.77
C GLU A 228 -0.71 -4.03 29.79
N THR A 229 -1.44 -4.81 29.00
CA THR A 229 -0.86 -5.54 27.87
C THR A 229 -0.46 -4.53 26.78
N PRO A 230 0.82 -4.46 26.37
CA PRO A 230 1.29 -3.44 25.44
C PRO A 230 0.68 -3.63 24.04
N LEU A 231 -0.03 -2.61 23.58
CA LEU A 231 -0.46 -2.45 22.19
C LEU A 231 0.64 -1.77 21.36
N VAL A 232 1.21 -2.53 20.43
CA VAL A 232 2.18 -2.04 19.44
C VAL A 232 1.48 -1.86 18.10
N VAL A 233 1.66 -0.71 17.45
CA VAL A 233 1.11 -0.43 16.11
C VAL A 233 2.23 -0.10 15.12
N LEU A 234 2.00 -0.35 13.83
CA LEU A 234 2.91 0.02 12.75
C LEU A 234 2.37 1.26 12.04
N LEU A 235 3.04 2.40 12.20
CA LEU A 235 2.64 3.68 11.62
C LEU A 235 3.18 3.82 10.19
N THR A 236 2.29 3.99 9.21
CA THR A 236 2.61 4.11 7.78
C THR A 236 2.18 5.47 7.22
N PRO A 237 2.92 6.05 6.26
CA PRO A 237 2.48 7.22 5.49
C PRO A 237 1.33 6.92 4.52
N GLY A 238 0.93 5.65 4.39
CA GLY A 238 -0.16 5.21 3.51
C GLY A 238 0.30 4.71 2.14
N ARG A 239 -0.69 4.41 1.28
CA ARG A 239 -0.51 3.67 0.02
C ARG A 239 0.41 4.30 -1.01
N PHE A 240 0.54 5.62 -0.98
CA PHE A 240 1.34 6.36 -1.97
C PHE A 240 2.84 6.29 -1.70
N ASN A 241 3.25 5.64 -0.61
CA ASN A 241 4.66 5.43 -0.31
C ASN A 241 5.26 4.27 -1.11
N GLU A 242 6.47 4.48 -1.60
CA GLU A 242 7.24 3.52 -2.41
C GLU A 242 7.41 2.14 -1.76
N THR A 243 7.41 2.07 -0.42
CA THR A 243 7.56 0.83 0.36
C THR A 243 6.30 0.41 1.12
N TYR A 244 5.12 0.88 0.71
CA TYR A 244 3.86 0.53 1.39
C TYR A 244 3.59 -0.97 1.47
N PHE A 245 3.96 -1.73 0.42
CA PHE A 245 3.88 -3.19 0.44
C PHE A 245 4.63 -3.78 1.65
N GLU A 246 5.86 -3.33 1.92
CA GLU A 246 6.65 -3.79 3.06
C GLU A 246 5.94 -3.49 4.38
N HIS A 247 5.29 -2.33 4.51
CA HIS A 247 4.60 -1.94 5.73
C HIS A 247 3.43 -2.90 6.02
N LEU A 248 2.62 -3.17 5.00
CA LEU A 248 1.51 -4.13 5.09
C LEU A 248 2.01 -5.54 5.40
N TYR A 249 3.09 -5.95 4.73
CA TYR A 249 3.67 -7.26 4.92
C TYR A 249 4.21 -7.43 6.34
N LEU A 250 5.01 -6.49 6.83
CA LEU A 250 5.56 -6.52 8.19
C LEU A 250 4.47 -6.43 9.26
N ALA A 251 3.45 -5.59 9.09
CA ALA A 251 2.32 -5.51 10.01
C ALA A 251 1.64 -6.87 10.18
N ARG A 252 1.40 -7.59 9.07
CA ARG A 252 0.83 -8.94 9.08
C ARG A 252 1.76 -9.97 9.73
N GLN A 253 3.04 -9.98 9.38
CA GLN A 253 4.01 -10.95 9.93
C GLN A 253 4.25 -10.72 11.43
N LEU A 254 4.35 -9.46 11.87
CA LEU A 254 4.55 -9.08 13.27
C LEU A 254 3.25 -9.10 14.10
N GLY A 255 2.09 -9.22 13.47
CA GLY A 255 0.80 -9.18 14.15
C GLY A 255 0.46 -7.80 14.74
N TYR A 256 0.92 -6.72 14.12
CA TYR A 256 0.65 -5.35 14.56
C TYR A 256 -0.45 -4.70 13.69
N PRO A 257 -1.37 -3.93 14.28
CA PRO A 257 -2.28 -3.09 13.50
C PRO A 257 -1.48 -2.11 12.64
N LEU A 258 -1.76 -2.09 11.33
CA LEU A 258 -1.25 -1.08 10.39
C LEU A 258 -2.13 0.17 10.51
N VAL A 259 -1.52 1.31 10.84
CA VAL A 259 -2.23 2.56 11.12
C VAL A 259 -1.61 3.72 10.35
N GLU A 260 -2.43 4.66 9.89
CA GLU A 260 -2.00 5.96 9.38
C GLU A 260 -2.11 7.03 10.48
N GLY A 261 -1.51 8.21 10.29
CA GLY A 261 -1.57 9.28 11.29
C GLY A 261 -3.01 9.68 11.67
N SER A 262 -3.92 9.65 10.70
CA SER A 262 -5.35 9.90 10.87
C SER A 262 -6.10 8.81 11.65
N ASP A 263 -5.52 7.62 11.83
CA ASP A 263 -6.08 6.56 12.68
C ASP A 263 -5.75 6.78 14.17
N LEU A 264 -4.77 7.65 14.46
CA LEU A 264 -4.31 7.94 15.80
C LEU A 264 -4.76 9.33 16.28
N THR A 265 -4.80 9.52 17.59
CA THR A 265 -5.07 10.80 18.24
C THR A 265 -4.34 10.87 19.56
N VAL A 266 -3.93 12.07 19.98
CA VAL A 266 -3.30 12.30 21.28
C VAL A 266 -4.28 13.01 22.20
N ARG A 267 -4.46 12.48 23.42
CA ARG A 267 -5.21 13.11 24.51
C ARG A 267 -4.43 12.97 25.79
N ASP A 268 -4.28 14.05 26.55
CA ASP A 268 -3.47 14.08 27.77
C ASP A 268 -2.10 13.41 27.56
N ALA A 269 -1.35 13.85 26.55
CA ALA A 269 -0.05 13.30 26.15
C ALA A 269 -0.03 11.76 25.92
N THR A 270 -1.17 11.14 25.68
CA THR A 270 -1.31 9.69 25.49
C THR A 270 -1.83 9.41 24.09
N VAL A 271 -1.18 8.50 23.38
CA VAL A 271 -1.56 8.12 22.01
C VAL A 271 -2.67 7.08 22.06
N TYR A 272 -3.73 7.30 21.29
CA TYR A 272 -4.86 6.39 21.16
C TYR A 272 -5.11 6.02 19.69
N LEU A 273 -5.45 4.76 19.46
CA LEU A 273 -6.02 4.26 18.22
C LEU A 273 -7.53 4.46 18.21
N LYS A 274 -8.04 5.06 17.14
CA LYS A 274 -9.48 5.21 16.87
C LYS A 274 -10.05 3.90 16.33
N THR A 275 -10.72 3.13 17.19
CA THR A 275 -11.40 1.89 16.81
C THR A 275 -12.92 2.09 16.76
N LEU A 276 -13.64 1.16 16.14
CA LEU A 276 -15.11 1.14 16.21
C LEU A 276 -15.65 1.11 17.64
N GLY A 277 -14.95 0.44 18.56
CA GLY A 277 -15.32 0.32 19.97
C GLY A 277 -14.81 1.46 20.85
N GLY A 278 -14.33 2.56 20.25
CA GLY A 278 -13.77 3.71 20.95
C GLY A 278 -12.24 3.76 20.93
N LEU A 279 -11.67 4.57 21.82
CA LEU A 279 -10.22 4.81 21.87
C LEU A 279 -9.49 3.69 22.60
N LYS A 280 -8.43 3.16 21.99
CA LYS A 280 -7.52 2.16 22.59
C LYS A 280 -6.13 2.75 22.75
N ARG A 281 -5.57 2.70 23.96
CA ARG A 281 -4.23 3.23 24.25
C ARG A 281 -3.17 2.49 23.45
N VAL A 282 -2.31 3.24 22.77
CA VAL A 282 -1.13 2.74 22.05
C VAL A 282 0.10 2.96 22.91
N HIS A 283 0.89 1.90 23.09
CA HIS A 283 2.06 1.90 23.98
C HIS A 283 3.37 1.99 23.20
N ALA A 284 3.40 1.46 21.98
CA ALA A 284 4.55 1.58 21.10
C ALA A 284 4.16 1.76 19.62
N LEU A 285 4.93 2.56 18.89
CA LEU A 285 4.81 2.78 17.46
C LEU A 285 6.09 2.31 16.77
N LEU A 286 5.97 1.30 15.91
CA LEU A 286 6.99 1.02 14.88
C LEU A 286 6.73 1.96 13.71
N ARG A 287 7.50 3.04 13.59
CA ARG A 287 7.25 4.07 12.57
C ARG A 287 7.91 3.72 11.24
N ARG A 288 7.23 4.10 10.16
CA ARG A 288 7.72 4.06 8.78
C ARG A 288 7.68 5.43 8.10
N LEU A 289 7.68 6.48 8.92
CA LEU A 289 7.70 7.87 8.49
C LEU A 289 9.03 8.49 8.87
N ASP A 290 9.47 9.45 8.07
CA ASP A 290 10.59 10.32 8.41
C ASP A 290 10.19 11.23 9.58
N ASP A 291 11.21 11.72 10.29
CA ASP A 291 11.07 12.44 11.56
C ASP A 291 10.16 13.66 11.47
N ASP A 292 10.40 14.53 10.48
CA ASP A 292 9.70 15.79 10.30
C ASP A 292 8.19 15.60 10.06
N PHE A 293 7.80 14.49 9.43
CA PHE A 293 6.40 14.19 9.17
C PHE A 293 5.64 13.64 10.38
N CYS A 294 6.31 13.29 11.49
CA CYS A 294 5.69 12.56 12.59
C CYS A 294 4.72 13.39 13.46
N ASP A 295 4.95 14.70 13.62
CA ASP A 295 4.08 15.57 14.41
C ASP A 295 3.92 16.95 13.75
N PRO A 296 2.73 17.28 13.21
CA PRO A 296 2.50 18.57 12.58
C PRO A 296 2.43 19.76 13.55
N LEU A 297 2.26 19.54 14.86
CA LEU A 297 2.21 20.65 15.83
C LEU A 297 3.59 21.21 16.16
N GLU A 298 4.59 20.34 16.29
CA GLU A 298 5.94 20.73 16.73
C GLU A 298 7.01 20.63 15.65
N LEU A 299 6.79 19.83 14.58
CA LEU A 299 7.77 19.59 13.52
C LEU A 299 7.34 20.27 12.22
N ARG A 300 6.54 19.58 11.40
CA ARG A 300 6.17 20.05 10.06
C ARG A 300 4.67 20.32 9.94
N SER A 301 4.29 21.60 9.97
CA SER A 301 2.89 22.03 10.03
C SER A 301 2.02 21.71 8.81
N ASP A 302 2.62 21.52 7.62
CA ASP A 302 1.92 21.09 6.41
C ASP A 302 1.81 19.56 6.27
N SER A 303 2.33 18.79 7.23
CA SER A 303 2.23 17.33 7.23
C SER A 303 0.82 16.86 7.55
N ALA A 304 0.25 16.04 6.66
CA ALA A 304 -0.99 15.28 6.90
C ALA A 304 -0.72 13.81 7.30
N LEU A 305 0.55 13.42 7.44
CA LEU A 305 0.95 12.02 7.66
C LEU A 305 1.13 11.66 9.14
N GLY A 306 1.52 12.65 9.95
CA GLY A 306 1.84 12.49 11.37
C GLY A 306 0.63 12.47 12.29
N VAL A 307 0.91 12.46 13.58
CA VAL A 307 -0.09 12.50 14.64
C VAL A 307 0.12 13.78 15.44
N PRO A 308 -0.83 14.74 15.42
CA PRO A 308 -0.74 15.97 16.20
C PRO A 308 -0.51 15.68 17.69
N GLY A 309 0.58 16.20 18.26
CA GLY A 309 0.93 16.06 19.68
C GLY A 309 1.69 14.77 20.03
N LEU A 310 2.12 14.00 19.03
CA LEU A 310 2.93 12.80 19.25
C LEU A 310 4.25 13.11 19.97
N LEU A 311 4.89 14.23 19.64
CA LEU A 311 6.18 14.57 20.21
C LEU A 311 6.09 14.88 21.71
N ASP A 312 5.01 15.54 22.14
CA ASP A 312 4.71 15.73 23.57
C ASP A 312 4.51 14.38 24.29
N ALA A 313 3.76 13.45 23.69
CA ALA A 313 3.57 12.10 24.25
C ALA A 313 4.89 11.33 24.40
N VAL A 314 5.78 11.45 23.41
CA VAL A 314 7.13 10.88 23.42
C VAL A 314 7.99 11.54 24.50
N ARG A 315 7.98 12.87 24.60
CA ARG A 315 8.74 13.64 25.59
C ARG A 315 8.34 13.30 27.03
N GLN A 316 7.05 13.02 27.26
CA GLN A 316 6.55 12.57 28.56
C GLN A 316 6.78 11.08 28.83
N GLY A 317 7.38 10.33 27.89
CA GLY A 317 7.66 8.90 28.05
C GLY A 317 6.40 8.03 28.11
N ARG A 318 5.26 8.53 27.61
CA ARG A 318 3.97 7.79 27.64
C ARG A 318 3.80 6.83 26.47
N VAL A 319 4.69 6.92 25.47
CA VAL A 319 4.69 6.07 24.29
C VAL A 319 6.12 5.83 23.80
N LEU A 320 6.41 4.60 23.38
CA LEU A 320 7.66 4.26 22.71
C LEU A 320 7.52 4.52 21.19
N VAL A 321 8.48 5.23 20.58
CA VAL A 321 8.56 5.36 19.11
C VAL A 321 9.86 4.73 18.63
N ALA A 322 9.74 3.74 17.74
CA ALA A 322 10.83 2.96 17.21
C ALA A 322 10.99 3.20 15.70
N ASN A 323 12.09 3.81 15.23
CA ASN A 323 13.19 4.41 16.01
C ASN A 323 12.81 5.72 16.67
N ALA A 324 13.56 6.14 17.69
CA ALA A 324 13.35 7.41 18.36
C ALA A 324 13.40 8.59 17.37
N LEU A 325 12.64 9.64 17.66
CA LEU A 325 12.60 10.83 16.81
C LEU A 325 13.96 11.54 16.84
N GLY A 326 14.40 11.98 15.67
CA GLY A 326 15.69 12.66 15.49
C GLY A 326 16.85 11.73 15.16
N SER A 327 16.60 10.42 15.01
CA SER A 327 17.63 9.46 14.60
C SER A 327 18.14 9.69 13.16
N GLY A 328 17.41 10.43 12.33
CA GLY A 328 17.82 10.75 10.96
C GLY A 328 19.05 11.66 10.83
N VAL A 329 19.53 12.28 11.91
CA VAL A 329 20.76 13.09 11.91
C VAL A 329 22.00 12.25 11.59
N LEU A 330 21.98 10.95 11.93
CA LEU A 330 23.11 10.05 11.71
C LEU A 330 23.27 9.58 10.27
N GLU A 331 22.29 9.82 9.39
CA GLU A 331 22.40 9.46 7.96
C GLU A 331 23.26 10.46 7.14
N SER A 332 23.86 11.45 7.81
CA SER A 332 24.72 12.43 7.14
C SER A 332 25.93 11.74 6.48
N PRO A 333 26.20 12.02 5.20
CA PRO A 333 27.39 11.50 4.54
C PRO A 333 28.70 12.10 5.05
N GLY A 334 28.66 13.17 5.85
CA GLY A 334 29.83 13.77 6.48
C GLY A 334 30.25 13.10 7.79
N LEU A 335 29.36 12.32 8.43
CA LEU A 335 29.63 11.66 9.70
C LEU A 335 30.72 10.56 9.66
N PRO A 336 30.87 9.75 8.60
CA PRO A 336 31.78 8.60 8.60
C PRO A 336 33.24 8.91 8.95
N GLY A 337 33.75 10.09 8.59
CA GLY A 337 35.13 10.50 8.88
C GLY A 337 35.43 10.59 10.39
N PHE A 338 34.42 10.86 11.22
CA PHE A 338 34.56 11.06 12.66
C PHE A 338 34.35 9.77 13.47
N LEU A 339 33.68 8.76 12.90
CA LEU A 339 33.29 7.54 13.61
C LEU A 339 34.46 6.73 14.20
N PRO A 340 35.65 6.62 13.57
CA PRO A 340 36.77 5.90 14.18
C PRO A 340 37.19 6.48 15.53
N GLY A 341 37.38 7.81 15.61
CA GLY A 341 37.74 8.49 16.86
C GLY A 341 36.63 8.44 17.90
N ILE A 342 35.38 8.62 17.47
CA ILE A 342 34.20 8.51 18.35
C ILE A 342 34.08 7.07 18.92
N CYS A 343 34.39 6.04 18.12
CA CYS A 343 34.34 4.65 18.58
C CYS A 343 35.36 4.36 19.68
N GLU A 344 36.58 4.88 19.53
CA GLU A 344 37.61 4.72 20.55
C GLU A 344 37.22 5.45 21.85
N GLN A 345 36.64 6.65 21.75
CA GLN A 345 36.21 7.42 22.91
C GLN A 345 35.00 6.79 23.65
N LEU A 346 33.97 6.36 22.92
CA LEU A 346 32.72 5.89 23.52
C LEU A 346 32.74 4.40 23.89
N LEU A 347 33.37 3.55 23.06
CA LEU A 347 33.37 2.09 23.25
C LEU A 347 34.72 1.55 23.72
N GLY A 348 35.81 2.33 23.68
CA GLY A 348 37.15 1.84 24.00
C GLY A 348 37.69 0.81 22.99
N GLU A 349 37.05 0.69 21.82
CA GLU A 349 37.38 -0.28 20.78
C GLU A 349 37.65 0.42 19.45
N LYS A 350 38.48 -0.20 18.60
CA LYS A 350 38.61 0.22 17.20
C LYS A 350 37.37 -0.14 16.41
N LEU A 351 37.01 0.73 15.47
CA LEU A 351 35.90 0.48 14.54
C LEU A 351 36.21 -0.74 13.66
N ARG A 352 35.37 -1.77 13.73
CA ARG A 352 35.58 -3.06 13.04
C ARG A 352 35.32 -3.01 11.55
N LEU A 353 34.24 -2.33 11.14
CA LEU A 353 33.87 -2.19 9.73
C LEU A 353 34.19 -0.77 9.24
N PRO A 354 35.03 -0.65 8.20
CA PRO A 354 35.36 0.64 7.65
C PRO A 354 34.19 1.22 6.83
N SER A 355 34.10 2.53 6.81
CA SER A 355 33.22 3.27 5.88
C SER A 355 34.00 3.67 4.63
N ILE A 356 33.28 3.91 3.54
CA ILE A 356 33.87 4.56 2.36
C ILE A 356 34.57 5.85 2.78
N ALA A 357 35.77 6.09 2.24
CA ALA A 357 36.54 7.28 2.56
C ALA A 357 35.72 8.53 2.23
N SER A 358 35.58 9.41 3.20
CA SER A 358 34.67 10.55 3.18
C SER A 358 35.36 11.78 3.77
N TRP A 359 35.33 12.87 3.02
CA TRP A 359 35.90 14.17 3.38
C TRP A 359 34.76 15.17 3.51
N TRP A 360 34.41 15.54 4.74
CA TRP A 360 33.46 16.62 4.95
C TRP A 360 34.18 17.96 4.77
N CYS A 361 33.79 18.71 3.76
CA CYS A 361 34.47 19.94 3.39
C CYS A 361 34.26 21.07 4.41
N GLY A 362 33.48 20.88 5.48
CA GLY A 362 33.33 21.88 6.54
C GLY A 362 34.62 22.21 7.29
N GLU A 363 35.57 21.27 7.34
CA GLU A 363 36.89 21.50 7.90
C GLU A 363 37.83 22.05 6.81
N PRO A 364 38.42 23.26 6.98
CA PRO A 364 39.27 23.87 5.96
C PRO A 364 40.40 22.97 5.40
N PRO A 365 41.20 22.25 6.22
CA PRO A 365 42.24 21.38 5.68
C PRO A 365 41.69 20.19 4.88
N VAL A 366 40.56 19.63 5.32
CA VAL A 366 39.87 18.51 4.65
C VAL A 366 39.23 18.97 3.34
N CYS A 367 38.73 20.22 3.29
CA CYS A 367 38.20 20.83 2.08
C CYS A 367 39.26 20.95 0.99
N GLU A 368 40.45 21.47 1.33
CA GLU A 368 41.54 21.60 0.35
C GLU A 368 42.01 20.23 -0.14
N GLU A 369 42.15 19.23 0.76
CA GLU A 369 42.48 17.86 0.36
C GLU A 369 41.44 17.26 -0.61
N ALA A 370 40.15 17.48 -0.34
CA ALA A 370 39.09 17.04 -1.23
C ALA A 370 39.14 17.75 -2.59
N LEU A 371 39.43 19.06 -2.61
CA LEU A 371 39.57 19.85 -3.85
C LEU A 371 40.79 19.45 -4.68
N GLU A 372 41.90 19.06 -4.03
CA GLU A 372 43.08 18.51 -4.72
C GLU A 372 42.77 17.19 -5.43
N GLN A 373 41.84 16.40 -4.87
CA GLN A 373 41.38 15.11 -5.42
C GLN A 373 40.07 15.23 -6.20
N LEU A 374 39.72 16.44 -6.64
CA LEU A 374 38.42 16.69 -7.27
C LEU A 374 38.20 15.85 -8.52
N ASP A 375 39.27 15.48 -9.23
CA ASP A 375 39.24 14.64 -10.42
C ASP A 375 38.99 13.14 -10.13
N ARG A 376 38.88 12.72 -8.86
CA ARG A 376 38.71 11.31 -8.45
C ARG A 376 37.49 11.07 -7.56
N LEU A 377 37.07 12.07 -6.80
CA LEU A 377 36.02 11.94 -5.80
C LEU A 377 34.61 12.18 -6.37
N LEU A 378 33.62 11.59 -5.70
CA LEU A 378 32.21 11.91 -5.87
C LEU A 378 31.83 13.00 -4.86
N PHE A 379 31.37 14.15 -5.34
CA PHE A 379 30.85 15.21 -4.48
C PHE A 379 29.33 15.15 -4.38
N ARG A 380 28.83 15.20 -3.14
CA ARG A 380 27.40 15.30 -2.85
C ARG A 380 27.12 16.25 -1.69
N ALA A 381 25.85 16.57 -1.49
CA ALA A 381 25.41 17.40 -0.38
C ALA A 381 25.64 16.70 0.97
N ALA A 382 26.09 17.45 1.96
CA ALA A 382 26.22 17.03 3.36
C ALA A 382 24.86 16.92 4.07
N PHE A 383 23.85 17.64 3.58
CA PHE A 383 22.54 17.77 4.22
C PHE A 383 21.40 17.46 3.22
N PRO A 384 20.33 16.75 3.65
CA PRO A 384 19.20 16.40 2.79
C PRO A 384 18.44 17.59 2.19
N SER A 385 18.45 18.75 2.86
CA SER A 385 17.77 19.97 2.37
C SER A 385 18.38 20.55 1.09
N GLN A 386 19.61 20.18 0.79
CA GLN A 386 20.35 20.72 -0.35
C GLN A 386 20.20 19.80 -1.55
N ARG A 387 19.41 20.25 -2.52
CA ARG A 387 19.12 19.49 -3.74
C ARG A 387 20.12 19.81 -4.85
N TYR A 388 21.32 19.24 -4.76
CA TYR A 388 22.27 19.20 -5.87
C TYR A 388 22.49 17.75 -6.31
N ALA A 389 22.47 17.50 -7.62
CA ALA A 389 22.81 16.19 -8.16
C ALA A 389 24.25 15.83 -7.79
N PRO A 390 24.52 14.61 -7.29
CA PRO A 390 25.89 14.14 -7.06
C PRO A 390 26.73 14.28 -8.33
N GLN A 391 27.94 14.83 -8.20
CA GLN A 391 28.83 15.08 -9.34
C GLN A 391 30.11 14.27 -9.16
N PHE A 392 30.41 13.41 -10.12
CA PHE A 392 31.61 12.59 -10.09
C PHE A 392 32.73 13.29 -10.86
N GLY A 393 33.82 13.62 -10.18
CA GLY A 393 34.96 14.33 -10.73
C GLY A 393 35.42 13.88 -12.12
N PRO A 394 35.66 12.56 -12.32
CA PRO A 394 36.05 12.01 -13.62
C PRO A 394 35.07 12.28 -14.76
N ASP A 395 33.77 12.39 -14.48
CA ASP A 395 32.72 12.62 -15.48
C ASP A 395 32.61 14.10 -15.89
N LEU A 396 33.28 14.99 -15.16
CA LEU A 396 33.25 16.44 -15.40
C LEU A 396 34.43 16.90 -16.29
N ASP A 397 34.16 17.83 -17.19
CA ASP A 397 35.19 18.57 -17.93
C ASP A 397 35.90 19.61 -17.03
N GLU A 398 36.99 20.20 -17.50
CA GLU A 398 37.80 21.15 -16.73
C GLU A 398 37.00 22.39 -16.27
N LYS A 399 36.09 22.90 -17.12
CA LYS A 399 35.25 24.05 -16.80
C LYS A 399 34.22 23.72 -15.72
N GLN A 400 33.61 22.54 -15.81
CA GLN A 400 32.66 22.01 -14.85
C GLN A 400 33.34 21.74 -13.50
N ARG A 401 34.56 21.19 -13.52
CA ARG A 401 35.39 20.99 -12.32
C ARG A 401 35.72 22.31 -11.63
N ALA A 402 36.15 23.33 -12.37
CA ALA A 402 36.40 24.66 -11.82
C ALA A 402 35.12 25.28 -11.21
N ALA A 403 33.98 25.16 -11.89
CA ALA A 403 32.71 25.64 -11.38
C ALA A 403 32.25 24.89 -10.11
N LEU A 404 32.52 23.58 -10.01
CA LEU A 404 32.26 22.80 -8.80
C LEU A 404 33.17 23.25 -7.65
N ALA A 405 34.47 23.45 -7.90
CA ALA A 405 35.42 23.92 -6.90
C ALA A 405 35.01 25.29 -6.33
N GLU A 406 34.64 26.25 -7.18
CA GLU A 406 34.13 27.55 -6.74
C GLU A 406 32.87 27.42 -5.88
N ARG A 407 31.93 26.57 -6.27
CA ARG A 407 30.72 26.31 -5.46
C ARG A 407 31.03 25.71 -4.10
N ILE A 408 31.98 24.78 -4.03
CA ILE A 408 32.43 24.17 -2.77
C ILE A 408 33.07 25.25 -1.88
N ARG A 409 33.98 26.06 -2.41
CA ARG A 409 34.63 27.14 -1.63
C ARG A 409 33.65 28.17 -1.09
N LEU A 410 32.56 28.46 -1.81
CA LEU A 410 31.52 29.39 -1.34
C LEU A 410 30.73 28.87 -0.14
N ARG A 411 30.52 27.56 -0.02
CA ARG A 411 29.77 26.93 1.08
C ARG A 411 30.39 25.58 1.43
N PRO A 412 31.58 25.54 2.05
CA PRO A 412 32.35 24.30 2.17
C PRO A 412 31.65 23.25 3.06
N TYR A 413 31.04 23.68 4.17
CA TYR A 413 30.24 22.83 5.08
C TYR A 413 29.08 22.06 4.41
N ALA A 414 28.63 22.52 3.23
CA ALA A 414 27.52 21.94 2.48
C ALA A 414 27.91 20.70 1.67
N TYR A 415 29.20 20.40 1.53
CA TYR A 415 29.71 19.37 0.62
C TYR A 415 30.46 18.27 1.34
N VAL A 416 30.35 17.06 0.79
CA VAL A 416 31.16 15.90 1.15
C VAL A 416 31.75 15.32 -0.13
N GLY A 417 33.07 15.16 -0.17
CA GLY A 417 33.76 14.33 -1.15
C GLY A 417 33.80 12.88 -0.65
N GLN A 418 33.54 11.90 -1.50
CA GLN A 418 33.63 10.48 -1.15
C GLN A 418 34.31 9.68 -2.25
N GLU A 419 35.02 8.63 -1.85
CA GLU A 419 35.45 7.61 -2.80
C GLU A 419 34.25 6.85 -3.36
N ARG A 420 34.37 6.45 -4.63
CA ARG A 420 33.34 5.65 -5.29
C ARG A 420 33.51 4.18 -4.91
N PRO A 421 32.48 3.51 -4.36
CA PRO A 421 32.58 2.09 -4.07
C PRO A 421 32.67 1.29 -5.37
N LEU A 422 33.71 0.48 -5.52
CA LEU A 422 33.77 -0.57 -6.53
C LEU A 422 32.88 -1.72 -6.06
N LEU A 423 31.76 -1.94 -6.74
CA LEU A 423 30.78 -2.95 -6.39
C LEU A 423 31.24 -4.34 -6.88
N SER A 424 31.11 -5.36 -6.04
CA SER A 424 31.33 -6.74 -6.45
C SER A 424 30.30 -7.19 -7.49
N GLN A 425 30.66 -8.20 -8.28
CA GLN A 425 29.79 -8.78 -9.30
C GLN A 425 29.29 -10.16 -8.88
N ALA A 426 27.99 -10.38 -9.04
CA ALA A 426 27.32 -11.64 -8.72
C ALA A 426 26.62 -12.24 -9.96
N PRO A 427 26.41 -13.57 -9.99
CA PRO A 427 25.66 -14.22 -11.07
C PRO A 427 24.17 -13.90 -10.99
N VAL A 428 23.58 -13.54 -12.12
CA VAL A 428 22.14 -13.30 -12.33
C VAL A 428 21.65 -14.26 -13.41
N TRP A 429 20.44 -14.78 -13.26
CA TRP A 429 19.84 -15.68 -14.25
C TRP A 429 19.03 -14.90 -15.28
N ASN A 430 19.47 -14.91 -16.54
CA ASN A 430 18.69 -14.38 -17.65
C ASN A 430 17.82 -15.49 -18.26
N ALA A 431 16.50 -15.40 -18.04
CA ALA A 431 15.55 -16.40 -18.53
C ALA A 431 15.39 -16.42 -20.06
N ALA A 432 15.58 -15.28 -20.74
CA ALA A 432 15.43 -15.16 -22.19
C ALA A 432 16.60 -15.84 -22.94
N SER A 433 17.82 -15.62 -22.46
CA SER A 433 19.02 -16.25 -23.03
C SER A 433 19.33 -17.62 -22.42
N ALA A 434 18.67 -17.98 -21.31
CA ALA A 434 18.94 -19.15 -20.47
C ALA A 434 20.43 -19.24 -20.07
N ARG A 435 21.01 -18.11 -19.66
CA ARG A 435 22.44 -17.97 -19.33
C ARG A 435 22.63 -17.20 -18.03
N LEU A 436 23.81 -17.39 -17.44
CA LEU A 436 24.30 -16.59 -16.32
C LEU A 436 24.95 -15.31 -16.84
N GLU A 437 24.59 -14.18 -16.23
CA GLU A 437 25.21 -12.88 -16.47
C GLU A 437 25.84 -12.34 -15.19
N THR A 438 26.87 -11.51 -15.33
CA THR A 438 27.46 -10.79 -14.21
C THR A 438 26.80 -9.43 -14.03
N ARG A 439 26.41 -9.11 -12.80
CA ARG A 439 25.85 -7.81 -12.45
C ARG A 439 26.47 -7.27 -11.16
N PRO A 440 26.77 -5.95 -11.09
CA PRO A 440 27.14 -5.30 -9.84
C PRO A 440 26.06 -5.46 -8.77
N ILE A 441 26.48 -5.76 -7.54
CA ILE A 441 25.59 -5.91 -6.40
C ILE A 441 26.02 -5.06 -5.19
N GLY A 442 25.05 -4.79 -4.33
CA GLY A 442 25.27 -4.22 -3.00
C GLY A 442 24.25 -4.83 -2.04
N MET A 443 24.57 -4.85 -0.74
CA MET A 443 23.76 -5.58 0.24
C MET A 443 23.32 -4.65 1.36
N ARG A 444 22.03 -4.62 1.65
CA ARG A 444 21.51 -4.00 2.87
C ARG A 444 21.34 -5.05 3.96
N VAL A 445 22.01 -4.86 5.08
CA VAL A 445 21.92 -5.71 6.27
C VAL A 445 21.16 -4.98 7.38
N PHE A 446 20.45 -5.72 8.21
CA PHE A 446 19.58 -5.18 9.26
C PHE A 446 20.03 -5.68 10.64
N ALA A 447 19.98 -4.81 11.64
CA ALA A 447 20.20 -5.14 13.04
C ALA A 447 19.09 -4.57 13.92
N VAL A 448 18.78 -5.27 15.01
CA VAL A 448 17.74 -4.89 15.95
C VAL A 448 18.29 -4.88 17.37
N ALA A 449 17.90 -3.89 18.17
CA ALA A 449 18.24 -3.82 19.58
C ALA A 449 17.62 -5.01 20.33
N GLY A 450 18.41 -5.70 21.13
CA GLY A 450 18.00 -6.83 21.98
C GLY A 450 18.40 -6.62 23.45
N PRO A 451 18.06 -7.57 24.34
CA PRO A 451 18.46 -7.53 25.76
C PRO A 451 19.97 -7.44 25.96
N ASP A 452 20.74 -8.17 25.16
CA ASP A 452 22.19 -8.33 25.30
C ASP A 452 22.98 -7.58 24.22
N GLY A 453 22.37 -6.57 23.60
CA GLY A 453 22.93 -5.81 22.48
C GLY A 453 22.23 -6.07 21.14
N TYR A 454 22.85 -5.64 20.04
CA TYR A 454 22.23 -5.72 18.71
C TYR A 454 22.33 -7.12 18.11
N ARG A 455 21.18 -7.66 17.67
CA ARG A 455 21.11 -8.87 16.86
C ARG A 455 21.03 -8.51 15.38
N VAL A 456 22.01 -8.99 14.60
CA VAL A 456 22.02 -8.83 13.15
C VAL A 456 21.22 -9.96 12.49
N MET A 457 20.36 -9.60 11.53
CA MET A 457 19.59 -10.56 10.74
C MET A 457 20.54 -11.39 9.87
N PRO A 458 20.57 -12.74 9.96
CA PRO A 458 21.46 -13.60 9.16
C PRO A 458 21.02 -13.68 7.69
N GLY A 459 21.18 -12.57 6.98
CA GLY A 459 20.71 -12.30 5.63
C GLY A 459 20.59 -10.81 5.40
N GLY A 460 19.91 -10.45 4.32
CA GLY A 460 19.74 -9.06 3.93
C GLY A 460 19.12 -8.93 2.56
N LEU A 461 18.86 -7.68 2.17
CA LEU A 461 18.37 -7.37 0.84
C LEU A 461 19.56 -7.10 -0.07
N THR A 462 19.91 -8.06 -0.93
CA THR A 462 20.91 -7.84 -1.98
C THR A 462 20.24 -7.17 -3.18
N ARG A 463 20.79 -6.05 -3.63
CA ARG A 463 20.33 -5.30 -4.81
C ARG A 463 21.24 -5.56 -5.99
N VAL A 464 20.63 -5.64 -7.17
CA VAL A 464 21.28 -5.92 -8.44
C VAL A 464 21.12 -4.72 -9.36
N ALA A 465 22.22 -4.27 -9.95
CA ALA A 465 22.19 -3.16 -10.89
C ALA A 465 21.45 -3.53 -12.20
N ALA A 466 20.70 -2.56 -12.76
CA ALA A 466 19.92 -2.73 -13.99
C ALA A 466 20.78 -3.03 -15.23
N SER A 467 22.03 -2.53 -15.26
CA SER A 467 23.01 -2.77 -16.32
C SER A 467 24.32 -3.34 -15.76
N ALA A 468 25.08 -4.08 -16.57
CA ALA A 468 26.39 -4.61 -16.16
C ALA A 468 27.46 -3.51 -15.99
N SER A 469 27.27 -2.36 -16.64
CA SER A 469 28.09 -1.16 -16.51
C SER A 469 27.56 -0.18 -15.45
N ALA A 470 26.43 -0.50 -14.80
CA ALA A 470 25.85 0.41 -13.83
C ALA A 470 26.73 0.52 -12.61
N THR A 471 26.78 1.76 -12.15
CA THR A 471 27.90 2.25 -11.39
C THR A 471 27.38 3.00 -10.15
N THR A 472 26.05 2.99 -9.98
CA THR A 472 25.26 3.37 -8.81
C THR A 472 24.11 2.36 -8.64
N LEU A 473 23.79 2.02 -7.38
CA LEU A 473 22.63 1.19 -7.03
C LEU A 473 21.56 2.12 -6.45
N SER A 474 20.39 2.20 -7.08
CA SER A 474 19.25 2.96 -6.56
C SER A 474 18.00 2.08 -6.60
N MET A 475 17.17 2.17 -5.56
CA MET A 475 15.85 1.53 -5.55
C MET A 475 14.92 2.14 -6.60
N GLN A 476 15.06 3.44 -6.88
CA GLN A 476 14.17 4.17 -7.77
C GLN A 476 14.52 4.02 -9.26
N ARG A 477 15.72 3.51 -9.60
CA ARG A 477 16.21 3.44 -10.99
C ARG A 477 16.16 2.02 -11.61
N GLY A 478 15.24 1.18 -11.15
CA GLY A 478 14.86 -0.06 -11.85
C GLY A 478 15.88 -1.20 -11.81
N GLY A 479 16.35 -1.58 -10.61
CA GLY A 479 17.18 -2.77 -10.40
C GLY A 479 16.40 -3.96 -9.80
N ALA A 480 16.87 -5.18 -10.02
CA ALA A 480 16.32 -6.38 -9.41
C ALA A 480 16.88 -6.61 -7.99
N SER A 481 16.27 -7.51 -7.23
CA SER A 481 16.78 -7.94 -5.93
C SER A 481 17.16 -9.42 -5.93
N LYS A 482 17.94 -9.81 -4.92
CA LYS A 482 18.35 -11.17 -4.62
C LYS A 482 18.09 -11.47 -3.15
N ASP A 483 17.68 -12.70 -2.86
CA ASP A 483 17.78 -13.25 -1.51
C ASP A 483 19.27 -13.41 -1.15
N THR A 484 19.60 -13.23 0.13
CA THR A 484 20.96 -13.41 0.67
C THR A 484 20.96 -14.60 1.61
N TRP A 485 21.65 -15.67 1.24
CA TRP A 485 21.77 -16.91 2.00
C TRP A 485 23.03 -16.91 2.84
N VAL A 486 22.86 -16.74 4.14
CA VAL A 486 23.93 -16.98 5.11
C VAL A 486 23.93 -18.46 5.48
N LEU A 487 25.06 -19.11 5.23
CA LEU A 487 25.28 -20.52 5.57
C LEU A 487 25.57 -20.65 7.08
N GLY A 488 25.24 -21.79 7.70
CA GLY A 488 25.65 -22.06 9.07
C GLY A 488 24.85 -23.17 9.75
N GLU A 489 25.22 -23.51 10.99
CA GLU A 489 24.44 -24.46 11.78
C GLU A 489 23.13 -23.83 12.27
N ARG A 490 22.02 -24.54 12.03
CA ARG A 490 20.69 -24.17 12.54
C ARG A 490 20.69 -24.34 14.06
N HIS A 491 20.90 -23.25 14.80
CA HIS A 491 20.83 -23.27 16.27
C HIS A 491 19.38 -23.47 16.73
N ALA A 492 19.16 -23.93 17.97
CA ALA A 492 17.81 -24.07 18.55
C ALA A 492 17.04 -22.72 18.65
N SER A 493 17.75 -21.59 18.70
CA SER A 493 17.17 -20.25 18.58
C SER A 493 16.81 -19.85 17.15
N SER A 494 17.19 -20.66 16.16
CA SER A 494 16.99 -20.50 14.72
C SER A 494 15.83 -21.37 14.22
N GLU A 495 14.79 -21.60 15.02
CA GLU A 495 13.59 -22.27 14.49
C GLU A 495 12.95 -21.43 13.36
N PRO A 496 12.17 -22.06 12.47
CA PRO A 496 11.25 -21.35 11.58
C PRO A 496 10.43 -20.33 12.39
N TRP A 497 9.85 -19.33 11.74
CA TRP A 497 8.89 -18.45 12.42
C TRP A 497 7.74 -19.29 12.98
N GLN A 498 7.86 -19.70 14.23
CA GLN A 498 6.83 -20.38 14.97
C GLN A 498 6.22 -19.30 15.86
N TRP A 499 4.92 -19.07 15.72
CA TRP A 499 4.09 -18.36 16.71
C TRP A 499 4.04 -19.17 18.03
N ALA A 500 5.19 -19.58 18.56
CA ALA A 500 5.31 -20.56 19.64
C ALA A 500 5.06 -19.91 21.00
N ARG A 501 3.93 -19.20 21.14
CA ARG A 501 3.19 -19.19 22.39
C ARG A 501 2.00 -20.11 22.17
N SER A 502 1.88 -21.16 22.98
CA SER A 502 0.64 -21.92 23.04
C SER A 502 -0.46 -20.99 23.51
N LEU A 503 -1.42 -20.70 22.63
CA LEU A 503 -2.58 -19.88 22.97
C LEU A 503 -3.50 -20.68 23.89
N GLY A 504 -3.86 -20.09 25.03
CA GLY A 504 -4.86 -20.64 25.95
C GLY A 504 -6.27 -20.17 25.58
N VAL A 505 -7.27 -20.67 26.31
CA VAL A 505 -8.68 -20.22 26.14
C VAL A 505 -8.82 -18.71 26.33
N ALA A 506 -8.03 -18.11 27.22
CA ALA A 506 -8.01 -16.67 27.48
C ALA A 506 -7.44 -15.84 26.31
N ASP A 507 -6.66 -16.45 25.42
CA ASP A 507 -6.07 -15.78 24.26
C ASP A 507 -6.98 -15.87 23.01
N VAL A 508 -8.13 -16.57 23.11
CA VAL A 508 -9.06 -16.74 21.99
C VAL A 508 -9.83 -15.44 21.73
N VAL A 509 -9.44 -14.75 20.66
CA VAL A 509 -10.11 -13.54 20.19
C VAL A 509 -11.17 -13.93 19.14
N ARG A 510 -12.44 -13.63 19.41
CA ARG A 510 -13.57 -13.90 18.47
C ARG A 510 -14.00 -12.68 17.65
N SER A 511 -13.51 -11.50 18.02
CA SER A 511 -13.78 -10.23 17.36
C SER A 511 -12.53 -9.37 17.42
N ASP A 512 -12.14 -8.77 16.31
CA ASP A 512 -10.96 -7.90 16.27
C ASP A 512 -11.21 -6.60 17.06
N PRO A 513 -10.54 -6.41 18.21
CA PRO A 513 -10.76 -5.23 19.04
C PRO A 513 -9.98 -4.00 18.52
N TYR A 514 -9.15 -4.16 17.50
CA TYR A 514 -8.26 -3.13 16.98
C TYR A 514 -8.66 -2.62 15.59
N LEU A 515 -9.90 -2.91 15.16
CA LEU A 515 -10.39 -2.52 13.84
C LEU A 515 -10.45 -0.98 13.71
N PRO A 516 -9.59 -0.34 12.88
CA PRO A 516 -9.54 1.11 12.78
C PRO A 516 -10.77 1.66 12.07
N SER A 517 -11.30 2.79 12.53
CA SER A 517 -12.50 3.43 11.94
C SER A 517 -12.37 3.70 10.45
N ARG A 518 -11.22 4.20 10.00
CA ARG A 518 -10.95 4.48 8.58
C ARG A 518 -10.96 3.21 7.72
N LEU A 519 -10.46 2.09 8.24
CA LEU A 519 -10.50 0.81 7.51
C LEU A 519 -11.96 0.39 7.26
N VAL A 520 -12.82 0.60 8.26
CA VAL A 520 -14.25 0.28 8.20
C VAL A 520 -14.99 1.24 7.27
N GLU A 521 -14.65 2.52 7.31
CA GLU A 521 -15.14 3.51 6.35
C GLU A 521 -14.81 3.10 4.91
N ASN A 522 -13.56 2.68 4.65
CA ASN A 522 -13.17 2.22 3.32
C ASN A 522 -13.90 0.93 2.92
N LEU A 523 -14.18 0.01 3.85
CA LEU A 523 -15.00 -1.19 3.55
C LEU A 523 -16.46 -0.83 3.24
N PHE A 524 -17.03 0.12 3.99
CA PHE A 524 -18.36 0.66 3.75
C PHE A 524 -18.46 1.29 2.35
N TRP A 525 -17.53 2.18 2.01
CA TRP A 525 -17.48 2.81 0.68
C TRP A 525 -17.12 1.84 -0.43
N PHE A 526 -16.25 0.86 -0.18
CA PHE A 526 -15.98 -0.23 -1.13
C PHE A 526 -17.28 -0.95 -1.50
N GLY A 527 -18.10 -1.31 -0.50
CA GLY A 527 -19.43 -1.88 -0.72
C GLY A 527 -20.33 -0.98 -1.57
N ARG A 528 -20.43 0.31 -1.22
CA ARG A 528 -21.23 1.28 -1.99
C ARG A 528 -20.74 1.41 -3.45
N TYR A 529 -19.44 1.53 -3.66
CA TYR A 529 -18.89 1.68 -5.02
C TYR A 529 -19.06 0.42 -5.86
N CYS A 530 -19.02 -0.79 -5.26
CA CYS A 530 -19.34 -2.02 -5.98
C CYS A 530 -20.76 -1.96 -6.58
N ASP A 531 -21.77 -1.70 -5.74
CA ASP A 531 -23.17 -1.67 -6.18
C ASP A 531 -23.47 -0.47 -7.09
N ARG A 532 -22.78 0.67 -6.89
CA ARG A 532 -22.88 1.83 -7.79
C ARG A 532 -22.33 1.52 -9.17
N CYS A 533 -21.16 0.90 -9.26
CA CYS A 533 -20.57 0.50 -10.54
C CYS A 533 -21.47 -0.52 -11.24
N GLU A 534 -22.02 -1.48 -10.52
CA GLU A 534 -22.95 -2.47 -11.07
C GLU A 534 -24.22 -1.81 -11.62
N GLY A 535 -24.85 -0.92 -10.84
CA GLY A 535 -26.05 -0.19 -11.26
C GLY A 535 -25.80 0.70 -12.48
N SER A 536 -24.72 1.49 -12.47
CA SER A 536 -24.32 2.34 -13.60
C SER A 536 -24.00 1.52 -14.85
N ALA A 537 -23.25 0.42 -14.73
CA ALA A 537 -22.92 -0.44 -15.87
C ALA A 537 -24.16 -1.12 -16.47
N ARG A 538 -25.09 -1.61 -15.62
CA ARG A 538 -26.36 -2.18 -16.10
C ARG A 538 -27.22 -1.16 -16.84
N LEU A 539 -27.37 0.05 -16.30
CA LEU A 539 -28.18 1.09 -16.95
C LEU A 539 -27.54 1.58 -18.26
N LEU A 540 -26.21 1.73 -18.30
CA LEU A 540 -25.49 2.03 -19.55
C LEU A 540 -25.67 0.93 -20.59
N ARG A 541 -25.55 -0.33 -20.20
CA ARG A 541 -25.75 -1.50 -21.08
C ARG A 541 -27.17 -1.55 -21.64
N ILE A 542 -28.18 -1.27 -20.80
CA ILE A 542 -29.60 -1.17 -21.20
C ILE A 542 -29.83 -0.09 -22.25
N MET A 543 -29.22 1.09 -22.08
CA MET A 543 -29.32 2.20 -23.04
C MET A 543 -28.55 1.91 -24.34
N LEU A 544 -27.32 1.39 -24.23
CA LEU A 544 -26.47 1.09 -25.39
C LEU A 544 -27.03 -0.03 -26.26
N ALA A 545 -27.53 -1.12 -25.68
CA ALA A 545 -28.13 -2.21 -26.45
C ALA A 545 -29.29 -1.68 -27.33
N ARG A 546 -30.17 -0.85 -26.75
CA ARG A 546 -31.30 -0.24 -27.48
C ARG A 546 -30.88 0.82 -28.49
N TYR A 547 -29.78 1.51 -28.24
CA TYR A 547 -29.21 2.46 -29.18
C TYR A 547 -28.59 1.74 -30.39
N VAL A 548 -27.92 0.60 -30.18
CA VAL A 548 -27.26 -0.20 -31.23
C VAL A 548 -28.28 -1.01 -32.05
N ASP A 549 -29.33 -1.54 -31.42
CA ASP A 549 -30.39 -2.32 -32.08
C ASP A 549 -31.35 -1.45 -32.95
N ASP A 550 -30.97 -0.21 -33.26
CA ASP A 550 -31.61 0.72 -34.21
C ASP A 550 -33.10 1.05 -33.91
N GLY A 551 -33.42 1.28 -32.63
CA GLY A 551 -34.63 2.00 -32.25
C GLY A 551 -35.95 1.23 -32.36
N ASP A 552 -35.94 -0.10 -32.19
CA ASP A 552 -37.17 -0.91 -32.14
C ASP A 552 -38.17 -0.38 -31.08
N ASP A 553 -37.69 0.22 -29.97
CA ASP A 553 -38.51 0.79 -28.89
C ASP A 553 -38.00 2.19 -28.44
N PRO A 554 -38.30 3.29 -29.17
CA PRO A 554 -37.75 4.62 -28.88
C PRO A 554 -38.25 5.20 -27.56
N GLU A 555 -39.49 4.87 -27.15
CA GLU A 555 -40.06 5.31 -25.88
C GLU A 555 -39.35 4.68 -24.68
N ALA A 556 -39.00 3.40 -24.76
CA ALA A 556 -38.25 2.71 -23.71
C ALA A 556 -36.82 3.23 -23.57
N LEU A 557 -36.15 3.56 -24.68
CA LEU A 557 -34.83 4.21 -24.66
C LEU A 557 -34.93 5.61 -24.04
N GLN A 558 -35.92 6.41 -24.44
CA GLN A 558 -36.13 7.74 -23.87
C GLN A 558 -36.42 7.68 -22.36
N ALA A 559 -37.19 6.69 -21.91
CA ALA A 559 -37.43 6.46 -20.49
C ALA A 559 -36.15 6.10 -19.72
N ALA A 560 -35.31 5.22 -20.27
CA ALA A 560 -34.03 4.87 -19.66
C ALA A 560 -33.08 6.08 -19.59
N VAL A 561 -33.03 6.91 -20.63
CA VAL A 561 -32.28 8.17 -20.67
C VAL A 561 -32.78 9.15 -19.61
N ALA A 562 -34.10 9.35 -19.50
CA ALA A 562 -34.70 10.24 -18.50
C ALA A 562 -34.42 9.78 -17.06
N VAL A 563 -34.47 8.47 -16.82
CA VAL A 563 -34.07 7.88 -15.53
C VAL A 563 -32.59 8.15 -15.26
N ALA A 564 -31.71 7.86 -16.22
CA ALA A 564 -30.26 8.10 -16.07
C ALA A 564 -29.91 9.57 -15.82
N GLU A 565 -30.58 10.51 -16.48
CA GLU A 565 -30.45 11.96 -16.25
C GLU A 565 -30.90 12.32 -14.83
N SER A 566 -32.05 11.82 -14.39
CA SER A 566 -32.59 12.13 -13.06
C SER A 566 -31.73 11.60 -11.90
N LEU A 567 -30.94 10.54 -12.15
CA LEU A 567 -29.98 9.96 -11.22
C LEU A 567 -28.59 10.62 -11.31
N GLY A 568 -28.38 11.55 -12.26
CA GLY A 568 -27.08 12.17 -12.54
C GLY A 568 -26.05 11.21 -13.17
N LEU A 569 -26.48 10.07 -13.69
CA LEU A 569 -25.61 9.06 -14.32
C LEU A 569 -25.31 9.37 -15.79
N LEU A 570 -26.09 10.24 -16.42
CA LEU A 570 -25.86 10.73 -17.78
C LEU A 570 -25.61 12.25 -17.75
N PRO A 571 -24.52 12.75 -18.36
CA PRO A 571 -24.27 14.19 -18.47
C PRO A 571 -25.40 14.91 -19.19
N ASP A 572 -25.64 16.18 -18.84
CA ASP A 572 -26.65 17.01 -19.49
C ASP A 572 -26.41 17.12 -21.01
N ALA A 573 -27.49 17.18 -21.79
CA ALA A 573 -27.40 17.32 -23.25
C ALA A 573 -26.72 18.63 -23.67
N ARG A 574 -26.71 19.66 -22.81
CA ARG A 574 -26.05 20.93 -23.03
C ARG A 574 -24.93 21.10 -22.02
N THR A 575 -23.69 21.14 -22.51
CA THR A 575 -22.52 21.36 -21.67
C THR A 575 -21.78 22.63 -22.10
N ARG A 576 -21.23 23.36 -21.12
CA ARG A 576 -20.36 24.51 -21.40
C ARG A 576 -18.97 23.97 -21.77
N ALA A 577 -18.46 24.33 -22.95
CA ALA A 577 -17.12 23.94 -23.36
C ALA A 577 -16.07 24.47 -22.35
N ALA A 578 -15.16 23.59 -21.89
CA ALA A 578 -14.06 23.96 -21.00
C ALA A 578 -13.01 24.81 -21.74
N GLY A 579 -13.28 26.10 -21.92
CA GLY A 579 -12.34 27.09 -22.44
C GLY A 579 -11.61 27.82 -21.30
N LYS A 580 -10.31 28.10 -21.48
CA LYS A 580 -9.54 29.03 -20.62
C LYS A 580 -10.08 30.45 -20.79
N GLY A 581 -11.07 30.84 -19.99
CA GLY A 581 -11.60 32.21 -19.95
C GLY A 581 -13.13 32.24 -19.84
N ASP A 582 -13.61 32.45 -18.62
CA ASP A 582 -14.99 32.24 -18.15
C ASP A 582 -16.02 33.30 -18.63
N LYS A 583 -15.97 33.74 -19.89
CA LYS A 583 -16.94 34.72 -20.43
C LYS A 583 -17.51 34.45 -21.83
N ASP A 584 -16.90 33.59 -22.65
CA ASP A 584 -17.34 33.30 -24.04
C ASP A 584 -17.47 31.79 -24.34
N ALA A 585 -17.88 30.96 -23.37
CA ALA A 585 -18.09 29.52 -23.63
C ALA A 585 -19.42 29.29 -24.37
N ALA A 586 -19.35 28.88 -25.64
CA ALA A 586 -20.52 28.44 -26.41
C ALA A 586 -21.13 27.16 -25.80
N GLU A 587 -22.45 27.09 -25.73
CA GLU A 587 -23.18 25.86 -25.37
C GLU A 587 -23.02 24.85 -26.51
N VAL A 588 -22.50 23.65 -26.20
CA VAL A 588 -22.40 22.54 -27.14
C VAL A 588 -23.48 21.53 -26.80
N GLU A 589 -24.30 21.17 -27.78
CA GLU A 589 -25.28 20.10 -27.68
C GLU A 589 -24.60 18.77 -28.00
N LEU A 590 -24.58 17.85 -27.04
CA LEU A 590 -23.95 16.53 -27.16
C LEU A 590 -24.96 15.52 -27.71
N SER A 591 -24.54 14.69 -28.67
CA SER A 591 -25.36 13.56 -29.13
C SER A 591 -25.53 12.53 -28.01
N LEU A 592 -26.59 11.70 -28.06
CA LEU A 592 -26.79 10.64 -27.07
C LEU A 592 -25.57 9.70 -27.00
N GLU A 593 -25.00 9.35 -28.14
CA GLU A 593 -23.76 8.57 -28.22
C GLU A 593 -22.60 9.21 -27.44
N GLN A 594 -22.36 10.51 -27.64
CA GLN A 594 -21.31 11.25 -26.92
C GLN A 594 -21.57 11.29 -25.41
N ARG A 595 -22.84 11.41 -25.00
CA ARG A 595 -23.23 11.42 -23.59
C ARG A 595 -23.03 10.04 -22.95
N LEU A 596 -23.41 8.96 -23.64
CA LEU A 596 -23.18 7.58 -23.21
C LEU A 596 -21.68 7.28 -23.09
N LEU A 597 -20.89 7.71 -24.07
CA LEU A 597 -19.44 7.58 -24.05
C LEU A 597 -18.82 8.35 -22.87
N GLN A 598 -19.27 9.58 -22.62
CA GLN A 598 -18.80 10.39 -21.51
C GLN A 598 -19.20 9.79 -20.15
N ALA A 599 -20.42 9.26 -20.03
CA ALA A 599 -20.89 8.56 -18.84
C ALA A 599 -20.08 7.29 -18.55
N ALA A 600 -19.57 6.61 -19.58
CA ALA A 600 -18.71 5.45 -19.40
C ALA A 600 -17.24 5.82 -19.08
N THR A 601 -16.66 6.76 -19.82
CA THR A 601 -15.19 6.91 -19.93
C THR A 601 -14.60 8.16 -19.27
N SER A 602 -15.42 9.18 -18.98
CA SER A 602 -14.90 10.47 -18.50
C SER A 602 -14.21 10.33 -17.14
N LYS A 603 -13.02 10.93 -16.99
CA LYS A 603 -12.35 11.05 -15.68
C LYS A 603 -12.87 12.23 -14.85
N ASP A 604 -13.36 13.26 -15.54
CA ASP A 604 -13.74 14.54 -14.93
C ASP A 604 -15.19 14.56 -14.46
N TRP A 605 -16.05 13.72 -15.05
CA TRP A 605 -17.43 13.57 -14.61
C TRP A 605 -17.51 12.69 -13.34
N PRO A 606 -17.89 13.24 -12.17
CA PRO A 606 -17.81 12.51 -10.90
C PRO A 606 -18.71 11.28 -10.80
N PHE A 607 -19.72 11.17 -11.67
CA PHE A 607 -20.68 10.06 -11.69
C PHE A 607 -20.43 9.07 -12.83
N SER A 608 -19.37 9.27 -13.62
CA SER A 608 -19.04 8.32 -14.69
C SER A 608 -18.70 6.93 -14.12
N LEU A 609 -18.91 5.91 -14.95
CA LEU A 609 -18.53 4.54 -14.61
C LEU A 609 -17.03 4.45 -14.31
N ARG A 610 -16.18 5.06 -15.14
CA ARG A 610 -14.73 5.11 -14.89
C ARG A 610 -14.38 5.78 -13.56
N ALA A 611 -14.98 6.92 -13.22
CA ALA A 611 -14.71 7.61 -11.97
C ALA A 611 -15.12 6.76 -10.76
N ASN A 612 -16.25 6.07 -10.83
CA ASN A 612 -16.70 5.16 -9.78
C ASN A 612 -15.82 3.90 -9.67
N LEU A 613 -15.35 3.33 -10.78
CA LEU A 613 -14.40 2.21 -10.77
C LEU A 613 -13.04 2.62 -10.19
N LEU A 614 -12.56 3.84 -10.47
CA LEU A 614 -11.35 4.38 -9.83
C LEU A 614 -11.53 4.55 -8.31
N ARG A 615 -12.70 5.03 -7.86
CA ARG A 615 -13.03 5.12 -6.43
C ARG A 615 -13.16 3.75 -5.76
N LEU A 616 -13.74 2.77 -6.45
CA LEU A 616 -13.80 1.39 -6.01
C LEU A 616 -12.38 0.84 -5.81
N GLN A 617 -11.50 1.00 -6.79
CA GLN A 617 -10.10 0.60 -6.72
C GLN A 617 -9.37 1.32 -5.58
N TRP A 618 -9.66 2.61 -5.36
CA TRP A 618 -9.07 3.36 -4.26
C TRP A 618 -9.49 2.83 -2.89
N ALA A 619 -10.78 2.57 -2.68
CA ALA A 619 -11.30 2.00 -1.44
C ALA A 619 -10.72 0.59 -1.24
N ALA A 620 -10.65 -0.21 -2.31
CA ALA A 620 -10.10 -1.57 -2.30
C ALA A 620 -8.61 -1.60 -1.88
N ALA A 621 -7.80 -0.70 -2.42
CA ALA A 621 -6.39 -0.59 -2.08
C ALA A 621 -6.16 -0.29 -0.59
N SER A 622 -7.02 0.54 0.02
CA SER A 622 -6.98 0.86 1.45
C SER A 622 -7.35 -0.35 2.33
N VAL A 623 -8.15 -1.29 1.81
CA VAL A 623 -8.63 -2.47 2.54
C VAL A 623 -7.97 -3.77 2.08
N ARG A 624 -6.93 -3.73 1.24
CA ARG A 624 -6.17 -4.91 0.77
C ARG A 624 -5.78 -5.86 1.90
N GLY A 625 -5.54 -5.29 3.10
CA GLY A 625 -5.33 -6.01 4.36
C GLY A 625 -6.36 -7.12 4.66
N ARG A 626 -7.61 -6.92 4.24
CA ARG A 626 -8.80 -7.70 4.60
C ARG A 626 -9.42 -8.51 3.46
N LEU A 627 -9.04 -8.22 2.22
CA LEU A 627 -9.55 -8.95 1.06
C LEU A 627 -8.84 -10.30 0.94
N SER A 628 -9.58 -11.35 0.55
CA SER A 628 -8.97 -12.62 0.17
C SER A 628 -8.04 -12.42 -1.03
N ARG A 629 -7.15 -13.38 -1.26
CA ARG A 629 -6.23 -13.31 -2.39
C ARG A 629 -6.99 -13.32 -3.72
N GLU A 630 -8.02 -14.16 -3.80
CA GLU A 630 -8.90 -14.32 -4.95
C GLU A 630 -9.68 -13.02 -5.24
N ASN A 631 -10.21 -12.39 -4.19
CA ASN A 631 -10.88 -11.09 -4.28
C ASN A 631 -9.93 -10.01 -4.83
N TRP A 632 -8.69 -9.95 -4.32
CA TRP A 632 -7.69 -9.01 -4.81
C TRP A 632 -7.29 -9.28 -6.27
N GLN A 633 -7.15 -10.54 -6.68
CA GLN A 633 -6.84 -10.88 -8.08
C GLN A 633 -7.92 -10.39 -9.03
N ALA A 634 -9.19 -10.64 -8.72
CA ALA A 634 -10.28 -10.16 -9.56
C ALA A 634 -10.38 -8.62 -9.60
N LEU A 635 -9.89 -7.89 -8.58
CA LEU A 635 -9.78 -6.43 -8.63
C LEU A 635 -8.66 -5.96 -9.55
N VAL A 636 -7.54 -6.69 -9.57
CA VAL A 636 -6.42 -6.42 -10.48
C VAL A 636 -6.85 -6.65 -11.93
N GLU A 637 -7.61 -7.72 -12.20
CA GLU A 637 -8.20 -7.99 -13.52
C GLU A 637 -9.15 -6.87 -13.94
N LEU A 638 -10.07 -6.46 -13.05
CA LEU A 638 -10.97 -5.32 -13.28
C LEU A 638 -10.18 -4.02 -13.55
N HIS A 639 -9.05 -3.79 -12.87
CA HIS A 639 -8.21 -2.63 -13.13
C HIS A 639 -7.59 -2.66 -14.54
N GLN A 640 -7.12 -3.82 -14.99
CA GLN A 640 -6.59 -4.00 -16.34
C GLN A 640 -7.67 -3.75 -17.40
N GLU A 641 -8.89 -4.23 -17.17
CA GLU A 641 -10.05 -3.96 -18.04
C GLU A 641 -10.33 -2.45 -18.15
N VAL A 642 -10.32 -1.74 -17.02
CA VAL A 642 -10.56 -0.28 -16.98
C VAL A 642 -9.46 0.52 -17.70
N GLN A 643 -8.21 0.05 -17.69
CA GLN A 643 -7.13 0.69 -18.43
C GLN A 643 -7.32 0.56 -19.96
N GLY A 644 -7.91 -0.54 -20.42
CA GLY A 644 -8.23 -0.79 -21.83
C GLY A 644 -9.46 -0.02 -22.33
N LEU A 645 -10.27 0.54 -21.42
CA LEU A 645 -11.57 1.17 -21.73
C LEU A 645 -11.48 2.26 -22.80
N ASP A 646 -10.41 3.08 -22.81
CA ASP A 646 -10.27 4.17 -23.80
C ASP A 646 -10.14 3.63 -25.25
N GLN A 647 -9.62 2.42 -25.43
CA GLN A 647 -9.50 1.78 -26.75
C GLN A 647 -10.82 1.11 -27.17
N GLU A 648 -11.53 0.51 -26.22
CA GLU A 648 -12.77 -0.22 -26.46
C GLU A 648 -13.98 0.69 -26.61
N ALA A 649 -13.95 1.88 -26.00
CA ALA A 649 -15.05 2.84 -26.08
C ALA A 649 -15.11 3.64 -27.38
N ALA A 650 -14.28 3.31 -28.38
CA ALA A 650 -14.29 3.94 -29.70
C ALA A 650 -15.51 3.57 -30.54
N ASP A 651 -16.21 2.48 -30.19
CA ASP A 651 -17.38 1.95 -30.89
C ASP A 651 -18.47 1.54 -29.87
N PRO A 652 -19.75 1.89 -30.08
CA PRO A 652 -20.84 1.52 -29.17
C PRO A 652 -20.99 0.00 -28.94
N GLY A 653 -20.72 -0.83 -29.97
CA GLY A 653 -20.76 -2.29 -29.86
C GLY A 653 -19.62 -2.83 -28.99
N ALA A 654 -18.40 -2.35 -29.19
CA ALA A 654 -17.26 -2.69 -28.34
C ALA A 654 -17.46 -2.23 -26.88
N LEU A 655 -18.08 -1.07 -26.66
CA LEU A 655 -18.46 -0.61 -25.31
C LEU A 655 -19.49 -1.54 -24.66
N LEU A 656 -20.43 -2.09 -25.43
CA LEU A 656 -21.40 -3.07 -24.93
C LEU A 656 -20.71 -4.37 -24.47
N GLU A 657 -19.78 -4.91 -25.28
CA GLU A 657 -18.98 -6.10 -24.91
C GLU A 657 -18.12 -5.86 -23.66
N PHE A 658 -17.56 -4.65 -23.53
CA PHE A 658 -16.86 -4.24 -22.30
C PHE A 658 -17.78 -4.29 -21.08
N LEU A 659 -18.98 -3.73 -21.17
CA LEU A 659 -19.93 -3.71 -20.06
C LEU A 659 -20.38 -5.12 -19.64
N ASP A 660 -20.56 -6.04 -20.59
CA ASP A 660 -20.87 -7.44 -20.29
C ASP A 660 -19.76 -8.12 -19.49
N ARG A 661 -18.50 -7.95 -19.91
CA ARG A 661 -17.34 -8.48 -19.17
C ARG A 661 -17.21 -7.84 -17.79
N LEU A 662 -17.36 -6.52 -17.71
CA LEU A 662 -17.30 -5.80 -16.44
C LEU A 662 -18.36 -6.29 -15.44
N LEU A 663 -19.59 -6.54 -15.90
CA LEU A 663 -20.65 -7.06 -15.04
C LEU A 663 -20.33 -8.47 -14.51
N MET A 664 -19.66 -9.32 -15.31
CA MET A 664 -19.16 -10.61 -14.83
C MET A 664 -18.09 -10.43 -13.75
N SER A 665 -17.14 -9.51 -13.97
CA SER A 665 -16.08 -9.17 -13.00
C SER A 665 -16.66 -8.64 -11.68
N LEU A 666 -17.64 -7.72 -11.75
CA LEU A 666 -18.33 -7.18 -10.58
C LEU A 666 -19.17 -8.24 -9.83
N ALA A 667 -19.79 -9.17 -10.56
CA ALA A 667 -20.50 -10.29 -9.95
C ALA A 667 -19.55 -11.25 -9.20
N ALA A 668 -18.38 -11.55 -9.77
CA ALA A 668 -17.35 -12.35 -9.11
C ALA A 668 -16.84 -11.67 -7.82
N GLN A 669 -16.56 -10.37 -7.88
CA GLN A 669 -16.21 -9.54 -6.72
C GLN A 669 -17.25 -9.64 -5.59
N SER A 670 -18.54 -9.55 -5.96
CA SER A 670 -19.65 -9.71 -5.03
C SER A 670 -19.67 -11.09 -4.37
N GLY A 671 -19.37 -12.15 -5.12
CA GLY A 671 -19.31 -13.53 -4.62
C GLY A 671 -18.19 -13.71 -3.59
N PHE A 672 -16.96 -13.27 -3.92
CA PHE A 672 -15.82 -13.38 -3.00
C PHE A 672 -16.04 -12.61 -1.69
N ALA A 673 -16.69 -11.44 -1.75
CA ALA A 673 -17.03 -10.68 -0.54
C ALA A 673 -18.04 -11.42 0.38
N LEU A 674 -18.90 -12.29 -0.16
CA LEU A 674 -19.89 -13.05 0.61
C LEU A 674 -19.32 -14.35 1.19
N ASP A 675 -18.43 -15.01 0.44
CA ASP A 675 -17.97 -16.38 0.74
C ASP A 675 -16.58 -16.44 1.39
N ASP A 676 -15.65 -15.53 1.04
CA ASP A 676 -14.25 -15.63 1.48
C ASP A 676 -13.89 -14.70 2.65
N MET A 677 -14.79 -13.79 3.03
CA MET A 677 -14.56 -12.85 4.12
C MET A 677 -15.12 -13.39 5.44
N THR A 678 -14.35 -13.22 6.53
CA THR A 678 -14.88 -13.45 7.88
C THR A 678 -15.98 -12.44 8.16
N ARG A 679 -17.11 -12.89 8.72
CA ARG A 679 -18.29 -12.05 9.04
C ARG A 679 -18.08 -11.20 10.31
N ASP A 680 -16.96 -10.48 10.34
CA ASP A 680 -16.63 -9.49 11.36
C ASP A 680 -17.36 -8.17 11.11
N ASP A 681 -17.08 -7.14 11.92
CA ASP A 681 -17.77 -5.84 11.79
C ASP A 681 -17.36 -5.11 10.52
N GLY A 682 -16.14 -5.29 10.03
CA GLY A 682 -15.71 -4.74 8.75
C GLY A 682 -16.54 -5.29 7.59
N TRP A 683 -16.77 -6.60 7.56
CA TRP A 683 -17.67 -7.23 6.58
C TRP A 683 -19.11 -6.71 6.70
N ARG A 684 -19.63 -6.54 7.92
CA ARG A 684 -21.00 -6.00 8.12
C ARG A 684 -21.14 -4.61 7.51
N PHE A 685 -20.18 -3.71 7.74
CA PHE A 685 -20.21 -2.37 7.14
C PHE A 685 -20.12 -2.41 5.61
N LEU A 686 -19.31 -3.31 5.03
CA LEU A 686 -19.29 -3.54 3.59
C LEU A 686 -20.69 -3.91 3.07
N ILE A 687 -21.33 -4.90 3.70
CA ILE A 687 -22.68 -5.34 3.29
C ILE A 687 -23.73 -4.25 3.50
N ILE A 688 -23.67 -3.50 4.60
CA ILE A 688 -24.56 -2.36 4.85
C ILE A 688 -24.42 -1.32 3.73
N GLY A 689 -23.20 -0.95 3.37
CA GLY A 689 -22.94 -0.02 2.26
C GLY A 689 -23.55 -0.48 0.95
N ARG A 690 -23.31 -1.75 0.57
CA ARG A 690 -23.92 -2.39 -0.61
C ARG A 690 -25.44 -2.28 -0.63
N ARG A 691 -26.08 -2.64 0.49
CA ARG A 691 -27.55 -2.65 0.60
C ARG A 691 -28.15 -1.25 0.53
N ILE A 692 -27.51 -0.27 1.17
CA ILE A 692 -27.94 1.13 1.09
C ILE A 692 -27.91 1.59 -0.37
N GLU A 693 -26.80 1.40 -1.07
CA GLU A 693 -26.66 1.82 -2.47
C GLU A 693 -27.72 1.14 -3.36
N ARG A 694 -27.94 -0.16 -3.17
CA ARG A 694 -28.92 -0.93 -3.95
C ARG A 694 -30.36 -0.48 -3.72
N VAL A 695 -30.75 -0.25 -2.46
CA VAL A 695 -32.08 0.26 -2.11
C VAL A 695 -32.31 1.62 -2.74
N GLN A 696 -31.35 2.53 -2.61
CA GLN A 696 -31.43 3.88 -3.19
C GLN A 696 -31.57 3.81 -4.71
N PHE A 697 -30.65 3.11 -5.38
CA PHE A 697 -30.63 3.03 -6.83
C PHE A 697 -31.92 2.44 -7.41
N LEU A 698 -32.40 1.31 -6.86
CA LEU A 698 -33.60 0.66 -7.37
C LEU A 698 -34.86 1.47 -7.05
N ALA A 699 -35.01 1.97 -5.82
CA ALA A 699 -36.19 2.75 -5.43
C ALA A 699 -36.29 4.06 -6.25
N GLU A 700 -35.18 4.77 -6.45
CA GLU A 700 -35.15 5.96 -7.31
C GLU A 700 -35.44 5.61 -8.77
N SER A 701 -34.81 4.57 -9.33
CA SER A 701 -35.04 4.16 -10.72
C SER A 701 -36.50 3.82 -10.99
N VAL A 702 -37.13 3.04 -10.11
CA VAL A 702 -38.55 2.70 -10.21
C VAL A 702 -39.41 3.95 -10.06
N ALA A 703 -39.16 4.78 -9.05
CA ALA A 703 -39.93 6.01 -8.83
C ALA A 703 -39.91 6.95 -10.05
N ARG A 704 -38.74 7.10 -10.68
CA ARG A 704 -38.54 7.96 -11.85
C ARG A 704 -39.22 7.40 -13.09
N LEU A 705 -39.19 6.08 -13.29
CA LEU A 705 -39.95 5.44 -14.36
C LEU A 705 -41.47 5.61 -14.15
N LEU A 706 -41.95 5.43 -12.92
CA LEU A 706 -43.38 5.58 -12.57
C LEU A 706 -43.89 7.01 -12.79
N GLN A 707 -43.02 8.01 -12.73
CA GLN A 707 -43.33 9.41 -13.02
C GLN A 707 -43.24 9.74 -14.52
N SER A 708 -42.79 8.81 -15.36
CA SER A 708 -42.65 9.00 -16.81
C SER A 708 -43.88 8.48 -17.58
N PRO A 709 -44.13 8.96 -18.81
CA PRO A 709 -45.18 8.43 -19.67
C PRO A 709 -45.01 6.92 -19.99
N ALA A 710 -43.78 6.40 -19.90
CA ALA A 710 -43.45 5.01 -20.19
C ALA A 710 -43.70 4.05 -19.00
N ALA A 711 -44.37 4.50 -17.93
CA ALA A 711 -44.64 3.67 -16.74
C ALA A 711 -45.40 2.37 -17.06
N GLN A 712 -46.20 2.35 -18.13
CA GLN A 712 -46.95 1.17 -18.58
C GLN A 712 -46.37 0.54 -19.86
N ASP A 713 -45.29 1.10 -20.42
CA ASP A 713 -44.69 0.59 -21.65
C ASP A 713 -44.02 -0.78 -21.40
N GLN A 714 -44.29 -1.73 -22.28
CA GLN A 714 -43.85 -3.11 -22.10
C GLN A 714 -42.32 -3.23 -22.21
N ALA A 715 -41.69 -2.51 -23.13
CA ALA A 715 -40.25 -2.51 -23.31
C ALA A 715 -39.54 -1.79 -22.15
N ALA A 716 -40.16 -0.74 -21.59
CA ALA A 716 -39.72 -0.06 -20.39
C ALA A 716 -39.72 -0.97 -19.16
N LEU A 717 -40.82 -1.69 -18.96
CA LEU A 717 -40.95 -2.69 -17.90
C LEU A 717 -39.97 -3.87 -18.10
N ALA A 718 -39.69 -4.26 -19.34
CA ALA A 718 -38.71 -5.30 -19.66
C ALA A 718 -37.30 -4.92 -19.21
N TRP A 719 -36.84 -3.70 -19.49
CA TRP A 719 -35.52 -3.27 -19.01
C TRP A 719 -35.50 -2.99 -17.52
N LEU A 720 -36.62 -2.58 -16.91
CA LEU A 720 -36.68 -2.45 -15.46
C LEU A 720 -36.48 -3.80 -14.76
N LEU A 721 -37.05 -4.88 -15.30
CA LEU A 721 -36.77 -6.25 -14.85
C LEU A 721 -35.30 -6.65 -15.05
N GLU A 722 -34.68 -6.20 -16.14
CA GLU A 722 -33.25 -6.42 -16.39
C GLU A 722 -32.37 -5.66 -15.39
N LEU A 723 -32.72 -4.41 -15.08
CA LEU A 723 -32.05 -3.59 -14.08
C LEU A 723 -32.12 -4.22 -12.69
N GLY A 724 -33.29 -4.77 -12.34
CA GLY A 724 -33.54 -5.50 -11.09
C GLY A 724 -33.13 -6.98 -11.11
N ASN A 725 -32.38 -7.43 -12.14
CA ASN A 725 -31.92 -8.82 -12.31
C ASN A 725 -33.03 -9.89 -12.10
N SER A 726 -34.25 -9.58 -12.53
CA SER A 726 -35.46 -10.35 -12.25
C SER A 726 -36.16 -10.86 -13.51
N SER A 727 -35.57 -10.68 -14.70
CA SER A 727 -36.15 -11.09 -15.99
C SER A 727 -36.42 -12.60 -16.08
N ILE A 728 -35.50 -13.45 -15.62
CA ILE A 728 -35.67 -14.92 -15.63
C ILE A 728 -36.79 -15.33 -14.66
N THR A 729 -36.79 -14.77 -13.45
CA THR A 729 -37.82 -15.02 -12.43
C THR A 729 -39.20 -14.64 -12.94
N TYR A 730 -39.33 -13.44 -13.53
CA TYR A 730 -40.57 -12.97 -14.13
C TYR A 730 -41.06 -13.90 -15.24
N ARG A 731 -40.18 -14.22 -16.19
CA ARG A 731 -40.51 -15.08 -17.33
C ARG A 731 -40.98 -16.46 -16.88
N THR A 732 -40.35 -17.02 -15.84
CA THR A 732 -40.71 -18.32 -15.29
C THR A 732 -42.05 -18.29 -14.54
N ARG A 733 -42.32 -17.20 -13.79
CA ARG A 733 -43.52 -17.08 -12.94
C ARG A 733 -44.78 -16.72 -13.72
N TYR A 734 -44.68 -15.85 -14.71
CA TYR A 734 -45.86 -15.29 -15.40
C TYR A 734 -46.01 -15.78 -16.85
N LEU A 735 -44.93 -16.27 -17.50
CA LEU A 735 -44.94 -16.74 -18.90
C LEU A 735 -45.63 -15.76 -19.88
N ALA A 736 -45.57 -14.47 -19.58
CA ALA A 736 -46.28 -13.40 -20.28
C ALA A 736 -45.34 -12.21 -20.53
N ALA A 737 -45.79 -11.28 -21.36
CA ALA A 737 -45.18 -9.97 -21.50
C ALA A 737 -45.09 -9.24 -20.15
N PRO A 738 -44.07 -8.39 -19.92
CA PRO A 738 -43.98 -7.53 -18.75
C PRO A 738 -45.23 -6.65 -18.56
N GLN A 739 -45.84 -6.72 -17.38
CA GLN A 739 -46.99 -5.92 -16.98
C GLN A 739 -46.68 -5.21 -15.67
N LEU A 740 -47.18 -3.98 -15.51
CA LEU A 740 -46.82 -3.08 -14.41
C LEU A 740 -46.98 -3.73 -13.02
N VAL A 741 -48.17 -4.25 -12.72
CA VAL A 741 -48.47 -4.81 -11.39
C VAL A 741 -47.55 -6.00 -11.04
N PRO A 742 -47.42 -7.05 -11.88
CA PRO A 742 -46.44 -8.12 -11.65
C PRO A 742 -44.97 -7.67 -11.53
N VAL A 743 -44.56 -6.64 -12.28
CA VAL A 743 -43.19 -6.09 -12.20
C VAL A 743 -42.97 -5.38 -10.86
N LEU A 744 -43.94 -4.57 -10.41
CA LEU A 744 -43.86 -3.89 -9.12
C LEU A 744 -43.91 -4.87 -7.94
N ASP A 745 -44.76 -5.90 -7.98
CA ASP A 745 -44.75 -6.98 -6.98
C ASP A 745 -43.35 -7.59 -6.85
N LEU A 746 -42.76 -7.99 -7.98
CA LEU A 746 -41.48 -8.68 -8.02
C LEU A 746 -40.29 -7.81 -7.57
N LEU A 747 -40.28 -6.53 -7.93
CA LEU A 747 -39.16 -5.62 -7.65
C LEU A 747 -39.30 -4.87 -6.32
N LEU A 748 -40.53 -4.68 -5.81
CA LEU A 748 -40.76 -3.93 -4.58
C LEU A 748 -41.13 -4.84 -3.41
N LEU A 749 -42.08 -5.76 -3.59
CA LEU A 749 -42.79 -6.43 -2.49
C LEU A 749 -42.38 -7.89 -2.26
N ASP A 750 -41.77 -8.56 -3.25
CA ASP A 750 -41.38 -9.96 -3.14
C ASP A 750 -40.26 -10.17 -2.11
N GLY A 751 -40.64 -10.60 -0.91
CA GLY A 751 -39.73 -10.88 0.19
C GLY A 751 -38.81 -12.09 -0.01
N GLN A 752 -38.96 -12.87 -1.09
CA GLN A 752 -38.06 -13.96 -1.46
C GLN A 752 -37.06 -13.54 -2.54
N ASN A 753 -37.34 -12.45 -3.27
CA ASN A 753 -36.43 -11.94 -4.29
C ASN A 753 -35.27 -11.16 -3.65
N PRO A 754 -34.01 -11.61 -3.79
CA PRO A 754 -32.86 -10.90 -3.22
C PRO A 754 -32.64 -9.52 -3.82
N HIS A 755 -33.28 -9.17 -4.94
CA HIS A 755 -33.18 -7.85 -5.56
C HIS A 755 -34.31 -6.90 -5.17
N ALA A 756 -35.38 -7.39 -4.52
CA ALA A 756 -36.52 -6.56 -4.17
C ALA A 756 -36.21 -5.53 -3.06
N VAL A 757 -36.87 -4.37 -3.11
CA VAL A 757 -36.69 -3.28 -2.14
C VAL A 757 -37.01 -3.75 -0.71
N VAL A 758 -38.14 -4.44 -0.51
CA VAL A 758 -38.54 -4.99 0.79
C VAL A 758 -37.51 -5.98 1.34
N PHE A 759 -36.98 -6.88 0.50
CA PHE A 759 -35.94 -7.82 0.93
C PHE A 759 -34.69 -7.08 1.41
N GLN A 760 -34.25 -6.06 0.67
CA GLN A 760 -33.08 -5.28 1.02
C GLN A 760 -33.26 -4.48 2.32
N LEU A 761 -34.43 -3.87 2.52
CA LEU A 761 -34.77 -3.17 3.77
C LEU A 761 -34.74 -4.11 4.97
N ARG A 762 -35.33 -5.30 4.87
CA ARG A 762 -35.33 -6.31 5.96
C ARG A 762 -33.93 -6.78 6.31
N GLN A 763 -33.09 -7.04 5.31
CA GLN A 763 -31.70 -7.46 5.53
C GLN A 763 -30.84 -6.32 6.10
N LEU A 764 -31.07 -5.09 5.67
CA LEU A 764 -30.39 -3.91 6.19
C LEU A 764 -30.76 -3.70 7.67
N HIS A 765 -32.06 -3.77 8.01
CA HIS A 765 -32.55 -3.70 9.39
C HIS A 765 -31.90 -4.77 10.28
N ARG A 766 -31.90 -6.03 9.85
CA ARG A 766 -31.25 -7.14 10.58
C ARG A 766 -29.75 -6.91 10.79
N SER A 767 -29.07 -6.37 9.78
CA SER A 767 -27.62 -6.08 9.87
C SER A 767 -27.34 -4.99 10.91
N LEU A 768 -28.20 -3.98 10.99
CA LEU A 768 -28.12 -2.91 11.99
C LEU A 768 -28.47 -3.40 13.39
N GLU A 769 -29.46 -4.29 13.56
CA GLU A 769 -29.78 -4.88 14.87
C GLU A 769 -28.55 -5.62 15.45
N ILE A 770 -27.93 -6.49 14.65
CA ILE A 770 -26.71 -7.23 15.07
C ILE A 770 -25.56 -6.27 15.39
N LEU A 771 -25.43 -5.18 14.63
CA LEU A 771 -24.42 -4.16 14.90
C LEU A 771 -24.73 -3.43 16.22
N GLY A 772 -26.01 -3.18 16.51
CA GLY A 772 -26.50 -2.49 17.71
C GLY A 772 -26.36 -3.28 19.00
N GLU A 773 -26.36 -4.61 18.92
CA GLU A 773 -26.04 -5.48 20.05
C GLU A 773 -24.59 -5.31 20.54
N ARG A 774 -23.70 -4.84 19.67
CA ARG A 774 -22.25 -4.80 19.92
C ARG A 774 -21.68 -3.39 19.98
N LEU A 775 -22.30 -2.45 19.27
CA LEU A 775 -21.88 -1.05 19.14
C LEU A 775 -23.07 -0.13 19.42
N GLU A 776 -22.81 1.01 20.05
CA GLU A 776 -23.84 2.01 20.32
C GLU A 776 -24.19 2.81 19.05
N LEU A 777 -25.30 2.46 18.41
CA LEU A 777 -25.77 3.08 17.16
C LEU A 777 -26.52 4.42 17.34
N GLY A 778 -27.05 4.68 18.53
CA GLY A 778 -27.94 5.81 18.78
C GLY A 778 -29.31 5.63 18.11
N ALA A 779 -30.07 6.73 17.95
CA ALA A 779 -31.35 6.71 17.25
C ALA A 779 -31.13 6.60 15.73
N LEU A 780 -31.59 5.50 15.13
CA LEU A 780 -31.53 5.26 13.69
C LEU A 780 -32.88 5.56 13.02
N PRO A 781 -32.91 5.86 11.71
CA PRO A 781 -34.15 5.92 10.95
C PRO A 781 -34.93 4.60 11.01
N ASP A 782 -36.26 4.68 11.11
CA ASP A 782 -37.12 3.52 11.27
C ASP A 782 -37.34 2.78 9.93
N LEU A 783 -36.37 1.91 9.60
CA LEU A 783 -36.45 1.05 8.41
C LEU A 783 -37.61 0.06 8.46
N LYS A 784 -38.04 -0.33 9.67
CA LYS A 784 -39.14 -1.28 9.86
C LYS A 784 -40.47 -0.63 9.49
N ALA A 785 -40.69 0.62 9.90
CA ALA A 785 -41.86 1.40 9.47
C ALA A 785 -41.90 1.59 7.94
N LEU A 786 -40.75 1.71 7.27
CA LEU A 786 -40.70 1.77 5.80
C LEU A 786 -41.09 0.44 5.14
N ASP A 787 -40.56 -0.68 5.62
CA ASP A 787 -40.96 -2.03 5.17
C ASP A 787 -42.47 -2.25 5.37
N GLU A 788 -43.00 -1.91 6.55
CA GLU A 788 -44.43 -2.03 6.85
C GLU A 788 -45.30 -1.14 5.93
N ARG A 789 -44.90 0.12 5.70
CA ARG A 789 -45.62 1.04 4.80
C ARG A 789 -45.60 0.56 3.35
N LEU A 790 -44.47 0.07 2.87
CA LEU A 790 -44.33 -0.42 1.50
C LEU A 790 -45.10 -1.73 1.29
N THR A 791 -45.02 -2.66 2.24
CA THR A 791 -45.76 -3.93 2.20
C THR A 791 -47.28 -3.72 2.32
N ALA A 792 -47.72 -2.68 3.04
CA ALA A 792 -49.14 -2.33 3.17
C ALA A 792 -49.72 -1.62 1.93
N TRP A 793 -48.90 -1.27 0.93
CA TRP A 793 -49.38 -0.60 -0.27
C TRP A 793 -50.16 -1.58 -1.16
N ASP A 794 -51.44 -1.29 -1.40
CA ASP A 794 -52.32 -2.16 -2.19
C ASP A 794 -52.13 -1.91 -3.70
N LEU A 795 -51.49 -2.87 -4.38
CA LEU A 795 -51.33 -2.86 -5.84
C LEU A 795 -52.68 -2.83 -6.60
N GLY A 796 -53.78 -3.24 -5.96
CA GLY A 796 -55.13 -3.16 -6.52
C GLY A 796 -55.59 -1.74 -6.86
N HIS A 797 -54.96 -0.70 -6.28
CA HIS A 797 -55.17 0.69 -6.68
C HIS A 797 -54.77 0.98 -8.13
N LEU A 798 -53.95 0.12 -8.75
CA LEU A 798 -53.57 0.22 -10.16
C LEU A 798 -54.53 -0.51 -11.12
N GLU A 799 -55.34 -1.43 -10.60
CA GLU A 799 -56.31 -2.21 -11.38
C GLU A 799 -57.70 -1.55 -11.39
N CYS A 800 -58.07 -0.91 -10.28
CA CYS A 800 -59.41 -0.34 -10.07
C CYS A 800 -59.50 1.11 -10.59
N ASN A 801 -60.39 1.35 -11.56
CA ASN A 801 -60.81 2.68 -12.02
C ASN A 801 -62.22 3.07 -11.50
N PRO A 802 -62.41 3.38 -10.20
CA PRO A 802 -63.70 3.86 -9.71
C PRO A 802 -63.87 5.40 -9.79
N LEU A 803 -62.85 6.17 -10.19
CA LEU A 803 -62.87 7.65 -10.19
C LEU A 803 -62.32 8.35 -11.47
N GLY A 804 -62.02 7.61 -12.55
CA GLY A 804 -61.49 8.16 -13.81
C GLY A 804 -59.97 8.03 -13.97
N GLU A 805 -59.45 8.31 -15.18
CA GLU A 805 -58.03 8.15 -15.57
C GLU A 805 -57.02 8.86 -14.65
N GLY A 806 -57.44 9.90 -13.92
CA GLY A 806 -56.59 10.59 -12.93
C GLY A 806 -56.26 9.76 -11.67
N SER A 807 -57.02 8.70 -11.38
CA SER A 807 -56.85 7.85 -10.19
C SER A 807 -55.57 7.00 -10.24
N ALA A 808 -55.26 6.39 -11.39
CA ALA A 808 -54.09 5.53 -11.54
C ALA A 808 -52.79 6.32 -11.58
N ALA A 809 -52.78 7.47 -12.27
CA ALA A 809 -51.63 8.38 -12.27
C ALA A 809 -51.32 8.93 -10.86
N ALA A 810 -52.36 9.26 -10.08
CA ALA A 810 -52.21 9.67 -8.69
C ALA A 810 -51.66 8.53 -7.80
N ALA A 811 -52.10 7.29 -8.01
CA ALA A 811 -51.57 6.12 -7.30
C ALA A 811 -50.10 5.87 -7.63
N LEU A 812 -49.70 5.96 -8.90
CA LEU A 812 -48.30 5.84 -9.34
C LEU A 812 -47.43 6.95 -8.75
N ALA A 813 -47.92 8.19 -8.75
CA ALA A 813 -47.22 9.32 -8.13
C ALA A 813 -47.02 9.12 -6.61
N ALA A 814 -48.05 8.64 -5.91
CA ALA A 814 -47.97 8.35 -4.48
C ALA A 814 -46.97 7.21 -4.18
N LEU A 815 -46.96 6.14 -4.99
CA LEU A 815 -45.97 5.07 -4.86
C LEU A 815 -44.55 5.59 -5.13
N ALA A 816 -44.37 6.40 -6.18
CA ALA A 816 -43.09 7.03 -6.49
C ALA A 816 -42.59 7.91 -5.33
N GLU A 817 -43.45 8.70 -4.69
CA GLU A 817 -43.11 9.50 -3.50
C GLU A 817 -42.68 8.63 -2.31
N GLN A 818 -43.36 7.50 -2.09
CA GLN A 818 -42.95 6.54 -1.07
C GLN A 818 -41.57 5.93 -1.37
N LEU A 819 -41.29 5.57 -2.62
CA LEU A 819 -39.99 5.04 -3.02
C LEU A 819 -38.87 6.09 -2.90
N LEU A 820 -39.13 7.34 -3.26
CA LEU A 820 -38.19 8.44 -3.03
C LEU A 820 -37.94 8.67 -1.53
N THR A 821 -38.96 8.50 -0.68
CA THR A 821 -38.79 8.53 0.78
C THR A 821 -37.88 7.40 1.26
N VAL A 822 -38.06 6.19 0.74
CA VAL A 822 -37.19 5.04 1.05
C VAL A 822 -35.73 5.33 0.68
N ALA A 823 -35.50 5.87 -0.52
CA ALA A 823 -34.17 6.24 -0.98
C ALA A 823 -33.53 7.35 -0.12
N ALA A 824 -34.31 8.38 0.24
CA ALA A 824 -33.85 9.48 1.08
C ALA A 824 -33.45 8.99 2.49
N VAL A 825 -34.26 8.12 3.11
CA VAL A 825 -33.96 7.54 4.43
C VAL A 825 -32.73 6.63 4.39
N ALA A 826 -32.55 5.84 3.34
CA ALA A 826 -31.33 5.06 3.15
C ALA A 826 -30.08 5.97 3.03
N GLY A 827 -30.24 7.16 2.44
CA GLY A 827 -29.21 8.20 2.39
C GLY A 827 -28.87 8.76 3.76
N GLN A 828 -29.89 9.16 4.53
CA GLN A 828 -29.73 9.64 5.90
C GLN A 828 -29.06 8.61 6.81
N LEU A 829 -29.38 7.33 6.65
CA LEU A 829 -28.70 6.25 7.37
C LEU A 829 -27.20 6.21 7.05
N SER A 830 -26.82 6.40 5.79
CA SER A 830 -25.41 6.48 5.40
C SER A 830 -24.70 7.62 6.12
N ASP A 831 -25.30 8.80 6.16
CA ASP A 831 -24.73 9.98 6.82
C ASP A 831 -24.59 9.76 8.34
N HIS A 832 -25.60 9.16 8.96
CA HIS A 832 -25.59 8.85 10.40
C HIS A 832 -24.47 7.85 10.77
N LEU A 833 -24.32 6.78 9.97
CA LEU A 833 -23.22 5.83 10.16
C LEU A 833 -21.85 6.50 9.98
N GLY A 834 -21.75 7.42 9.01
CA GLY A 834 -20.54 8.19 8.76
C GLY A 834 -20.12 9.06 9.94
N LEU A 835 -21.05 9.87 10.45
CA LEU A 835 -20.79 10.77 11.58
C LEU A 835 -20.43 9.99 12.86
N ARG A 836 -21.16 8.91 13.15
CA ARG A 836 -20.99 8.13 14.37
C ARG A 836 -19.68 7.35 14.40
N PHE A 837 -19.35 6.61 13.33
CA PHE A 837 -18.24 5.64 13.36
C PHE A 837 -16.96 6.11 12.69
N PHE A 838 -17.04 7.05 11.73
CA PHE A 838 -15.88 7.48 10.95
C PHE A 838 -15.33 8.81 11.47
N VAL A 839 -16.21 9.76 11.78
CA VAL A 839 -15.82 11.09 12.30
C VAL A 839 -15.77 11.13 13.84
N HIS A 840 -16.45 10.21 14.54
CA HIS A 840 -16.60 10.19 16.01
C HIS A 840 -17.18 11.48 16.58
N VAL A 841 -18.12 12.10 15.86
CA VAL A 841 -18.92 13.22 16.35
C VAL A 841 -20.24 12.67 16.85
N ASP A 842 -20.61 12.98 18.10
CA ASP A 842 -21.93 12.62 18.61
C ASP A 842 -23.01 13.32 17.78
N ALA A 843 -23.93 12.54 17.18
CA ALA A 843 -25.04 13.07 16.37
C ALA A 843 -25.94 14.05 17.16
N SER A 844 -25.85 14.06 18.50
CA SER A 844 -26.55 15.01 19.38
C SER A 844 -25.89 16.39 19.47
N GLN A 845 -24.67 16.60 18.93
CA GLN A 845 -23.97 17.89 18.93
C GLN A 845 -24.21 18.73 17.66
N GLN A 846 -25.27 18.46 16.89
CA GLN A 846 -25.66 19.27 15.72
C GLN A 846 -26.20 20.68 16.04
N THR A 847 -25.94 21.21 17.23
CA THR A 847 -26.15 22.64 17.50
C THR A 847 -24.83 23.28 17.91
N GLN A 848 -24.36 24.20 17.06
CA GLN A 848 -23.18 25.08 17.19
C GLN A 848 -21.87 24.58 16.56
N SER A 849 -21.80 24.64 15.22
CA SER A 849 -20.75 25.37 14.50
C SER A 849 -21.09 25.37 13.01
N LEU A 850 -21.67 26.49 12.55
CA LEU A 850 -21.71 26.87 11.14
C LEU A 850 -20.36 27.47 10.73
#